data_AF-A0A6Q2XUW7-F1
#
_entry.id   AF-A0A6Q2XUW7-F1
#
_cell.length_a   1.000
_cell.length_b   1.000
_cell.length_c   1.000
_cell.angle_alpha   90.00
_cell.angle_beta   90.00
_cell.angle_gamma   90.00
#
_symmetry.space_group_name_H-M   'P 1'
#
loop_
_entity.id
_entity.type
_entity.pdbx_description
1 polymer ?
#
loop_
_entity_poly.entity_id
_entity_poly.type
_entity_poly.pdbx_seq_one_letter_code
_entity_poly.pdbx_strand_id
1 'polypeptide(L)'
;TWAAGGANMNGDSSQDVSDFNWDEYLEENEAVSVPHHAFKHVDQGLQTGLTPGMKLEVCVRSESDQPYWVATIITTCGQLLLLRYEGYQDDRRADFWCDIMTADLHPLGWSREQGKPMRPPEGVREKQPDWEGVLEKALAEKCTAPANLLEGPQRGKDPVDLLCPGCSVELQDGTDPAVAWGAEVEENVGGRLRLRLAGTEGLSLHPHSTRWVYYLHPCLHPPGWAKKHGHALRPPSALVSLHTEEEWDEGPFWNMGAILILPMPQDRPAIAAHCFAEGMKLEAVDPASPFCISPATVTKVFSDQYFLVKMDDLRGDDSASEGGGRSFLCHRDSPGIFPAQWSLKNGLSLSPPPGYQGQDFDWADYLKQCEAEAAPQNCFPTVSQSDHSFKVAMNLEAVNPLSPEHIHVATVTKVKGQHIWLSLEGLKQAMPELIVHVDSLDIFPVSWCETNGYPLLYPIKPKGGGSKIGSLCGPLFNLNGVHMWNGKYCCPKIYFNHRCFSGPYLNKGRIAELPQCVGPGNCVLVLKEVLTLLINSAYKPSRVLRELQLDQEGRWHGHGETLKAKYKGKSYRATVEIVRTADRVAEFCRKTCIKLECCPNLFGPRMVLERCSENCSVLTKTKYTYYYGKKKSRRVGRPPGGHSNLEGGVKRRGRRRKRRKQLFVHKKRRSSASLDNTPAGSPQVTQHACPNIHTHINAQRNTVYRSLRAEVPQKLCLDTSPLEWTVTDVVRFIRTTDCAPLARIFMDQEIDGQALLLLNLPTVQECMDLKLGPAIKLCHHIERVKLAFYQQFAT
;
A
#
# COMPACT_ATOMS: atom_id res chain seq x y z
N THR A 1 55.90 -8.63 34.49
CA THR A 1 55.94 -7.50 35.45
C THR A 1 55.27 -6.30 34.82
N TRP A 2 54.72 -5.41 35.66
CA TRP A 2 54.10 -4.09 35.43
C TRP A 2 54.26 -3.45 34.02
N ALA A 3 53.18 -3.04 33.32
CA ALA A 3 52.32 -1.85 33.55
C ALA A 3 53.00 -0.50 33.17
N ALA A 4 52.33 0.57 32.69
CA ALA A 4 50.99 0.75 32.08
C ALA A 4 50.87 2.18 31.49
N GLY A 5 49.84 2.42 30.66
CA GLY A 5 49.43 3.76 30.19
C GLY A 5 49.99 4.19 28.82
N GLY A 6 49.34 5.08 28.07
CA GLY A 6 48.04 5.70 28.30
C GLY A 6 47.98 7.17 27.84
N ALA A 7 47.59 7.42 26.59
CA ALA A 7 47.35 8.76 26.07
C ALA A 7 46.10 8.75 25.17
N ASN A 8 45.13 9.60 25.47
CA ASN A 8 43.87 9.71 24.73
C ASN A 8 43.86 10.99 23.89
N MET A 9 43.53 10.88 22.60
CA MET A 9 43.36 12.02 21.68
C MET A 9 42.12 11.78 20.82
N ASN A 10 40.98 12.31 21.29
CA ASN A 10 39.74 12.30 20.51
C ASN A 10 39.92 13.16 19.25
N GLY A 11 39.91 12.51 18.09
CA GLY A 11 39.89 13.13 16.76
C GLY A 11 38.63 12.74 15.99
N ASP A 12 37.47 12.76 16.64
CA ASP A 12 36.18 12.44 16.03
C ASP A 12 35.82 13.50 14.98
N SER A 13 36.27 13.24 13.76
CA SER A 13 35.86 13.93 12.54
C SER A 13 34.90 13.03 11.78
N SER A 14 33.78 12.71 12.43
CA SER A 14 32.57 12.18 11.80
C SER A 14 32.11 13.17 10.71
N GLN A 15 32.65 13.01 9.51
CA GLN A 15 32.14 13.67 8.31
C GLN A 15 30.72 13.14 8.08
N ASP A 16 29.75 14.01 8.32
CA ASP A 16 28.33 13.74 8.16
C ASP A 16 28.03 13.52 6.66
N VAL A 17 28.15 12.27 6.21
CA VAL A 17 27.90 11.88 4.81
C VAL A 17 26.39 11.95 4.60
N SER A 18 25.94 13.05 4.01
CA SER A 18 24.52 13.34 3.79
C SER A 18 23.87 12.24 2.95
N ASP A 19 23.10 11.36 3.61
CA ASP A 19 22.26 10.34 2.98
C ASP A 19 21.45 10.93 1.83
N PHE A 20 21.51 10.29 0.65
CA PHE A 20 20.70 10.66 -0.50
C PHE A 20 19.23 10.88 -0.14
N ASN A 21 18.65 11.93 -0.71
CA ASN A 21 17.28 12.34 -0.48
C ASN A 21 16.63 12.66 -1.83
N TRP A 22 15.62 11.87 -2.20
CA TRP A 22 14.89 12.03 -3.45
C TRP A 22 14.17 13.38 -3.57
N ASP A 23 13.65 13.95 -2.48
CA ASP A 23 12.98 15.26 -2.54
C ASP A 23 14.01 16.36 -2.87
N GLU A 24 15.18 16.35 -2.23
CA GLU A 24 16.27 17.31 -2.50
C GLU A 24 16.86 17.12 -3.91
N TYR A 25 17.06 15.88 -4.36
CA TYR A 25 17.56 15.61 -5.71
C TYR A 25 16.55 16.05 -6.79
N LEU A 26 15.25 15.80 -6.60
CA LEU A 26 14.23 16.25 -7.56
C LEU A 26 14.14 17.78 -7.61
N GLU A 27 14.25 18.46 -6.46
CA GLU A 27 14.29 19.93 -6.38
C GLU A 27 15.56 20.51 -7.03
N GLU A 28 16.75 19.95 -6.79
CA GLU A 28 18.02 20.44 -7.35
C GLU A 28 18.11 20.32 -8.88
N ASN A 29 17.36 19.39 -9.49
CA ASN A 29 17.39 19.13 -10.94
C ASN A 29 16.09 19.56 -11.66
N GLU A 30 15.19 20.29 -10.97
CA GLU A 30 13.85 20.69 -11.45
C GLU A 30 12.99 19.52 -12.01
N ALA A 31 13.20 18.31 -11.49
CA ALA A 31 12.66 17.06 -12.00
C ALA A 31 11.41 16.57 -11.27
N VAL A 32 10.68 15.61 -11.87
CA VAL A 32 9.43 15.07 -11.32
C VAL A 32 9.47 13.55 -11.27
N SER A 33 9.02 12.94 -10.16
CA SER A 33 8.91 11.47 -10.05
C SER A 33 7.89 10.91 -11.04
N VAL A 34 8.16 9.76 -11.66
CA VAL A 34 7.10 8.98 -12.32
C VAL A 34 6.08 8.52 -11.25
N PRO A 35 4.75 8.66 -11.47
CA PRO A 35 3.75 8.23 -10.50
C PRO A 35 3.77 6.71 -10.22
N HIS A 36 3.60 6.30 -8.96
CA HIS A 36 3.59 4.89 -8.55
C HIS A 36 2.66 4.00 -9.40
N HIS A 37 1.45 4.48 -9.73
CA HIS A 37 0.46 3.73 -10.51
C HIS A 37 0.87 3.46 -11.98
N ALA A 38 2.03 3.96 -12.42
CA ALA A 38 2.62 3.59 -13.70
C ALA A 38 3.29 2.21 -13.66
N PHE A 39 3.77 1.80 -12.48
CA PHE A 39 4.55 0.58 -12.27
C PHE A 39 3.62 -0.59 -11.90
N LYS A 40 2.89 -1.12 -12.89
CA LYS A 40 1.83 -2.12 -12.70
C LYS A 40 2.25 -3.31 -11.84
N HIS A 41 3.50 -3.79 -11.98
CA HIS A 41 4.01 -4.92 -11.22
C HIS A 41 4.25 -4.61 -9.74
N VAL A 42 4.54 -3.36 -9.37
CA VAL A 42 4.62 -2.92 -7.96
C VAL A 42 3.22 -2.78 -7.36
N ASP A 43 2.26 -2.22 -8.11
CA ASP A 43 0.84 -2.18 -7.71
C ASP A 43 0.24 -3.60 -7.59
N GLN A 44 0.74 -4.57 -8.37
CA GLN A 44 0.40 -5.99 -8.25
C GLN A 44 1.14 -6.69 -7.10
N GLY A 45 2.35 -6.25 -6.76
CA GLY A 45 3.12 -6.65 -5.58
C GLY A 45 2.38 -6.49 -4.25
N LEU A 46 1.48 -5.51 -4.18
CA LEU A 46 0.68 -5.17 -3.00
C LEU A 46 -0.64 -5.96 -2.87
N GLN A 47 -0.81 -7.06 -3.63
CA GLN A 47 -2.05 -7.86 -3.65
C GLN A 47 -1.86 -9.17 -2.89
N THR A 48 -2.67 -9.38 -1.85
CA THR A 48 -2.57 -10.47 -0.86
C THR A 48 -2.90 -11.88 -1.38
N GLY A 49 -2.93 -12.08 -2.70
CA GLY A 49 -3.42 -13.29 -3.37
C GLY A 49 -4.94 -13.53 -3.28
N LEU A 50 -5.61 -12.95 -2.28
CA LEU A 50 -7.06 -12.97 -2.14
C LEU A 50 -7.71 -11.88 -2.99
N THR A 51 -8.83 -12.21 -3.65
CA THR A 51 -9.53 -11.29 -4.57
C THR A 51 -11.02 -11.16 -4.24
N PRO A 52 -11.65 -10.00 -4.55
CA PRO A 52 -13.10 -9.84 -4.41
C PRO A 52 -13.85 -10.86 -5.27
N GLY A 53 -14.84 -11.54 -4.69
CA GLY A 53 -15.60 -12.62 -5.32
C GLY A 53 -15.16 -14.03 -4.92
N MET A 54 -13.97 -14.20 -4.31
CA MET A 54 -13.62 -15.48 -3.68
C MET A 54 -14.54 -15.80 -2.49
N LYS A 55 -14.83 -17.08 -2.27
CA LYS A 55 -15.59 -17.59 -1.12
C LYS A 55 -14.70 -18.34 -0.13
N LEU A 56 -15.08 -18.33 1.14
CA LEU A 56 -14.42 -19.06 2.22
C LEU A 56 -15.43 -19.43 3.32
N GLU A 57 -15.05 -20.36 4.19
CA GLU A 57 -15.84 -20.74 5.37
C GLU A 57 -15.38 -19.91 6.58
N VAL A 58 -16.35 -19.37 7.33
CA VAL A 58 -16.13 -18.52 8.51
C VAL A 58 -16.83 -19.14 9.72
N CYS A 59 -16.14 -19.18 10.87
CA CYS A 59 -16.74 -19.57 12.14
C CYS A 59 -17.84 -18.57 12.57
N VAL A 60 -19.08 -19.05 12.69
CA VAL A 60 -20.23 -18.28 13.15
C VAL A 60 -20.21 -18.21 14.68
N ARG A 61 -19.42 -17.26 15.21
CA ARG A 61 -19.12 -17.05 16.64
C ARG A 61 -20.33 -16.77 17.55
N SER A 62 -21.56 -16.79 17.04
CA SER A 62 -22.81 -16.56 17.79
C SER A 62 -23.55 -17.83 18.22
N GLU A 63 -23.11 -19.03 17.80
CA GLU A 63 -23.72 -20.30 18.21
C GLU A 63 -22.72 -21.20 18.97
N SER A 64 -23.19 -21.88 20.01
CA SER A 64 -22.37 -22.59 21.02
C SER A 64 -21.57 -23.79 20.50
N ASP A 65 -21.90 -24.31 19.32
CA ASP A 65 -21.22 -25.42 18.65
C ASP A 65 -20.15 -24.94 17.63
N GLN A 66 -19.94 -23.62 17.54
CA GLN A 66 -19.07 -22.95 16.56
C GLN A 66 -19.28 -23.49 15.12
N PRO A 67 -20.51 -23.43 14.58
CA PRO A 67 -20.80 -23.86 13.23
C PRO A 67 -20.14 -22.91 12.22
N TYR A 68 -19.95 -23.41 11.00
CA TYR A 68 -19.35 -22.65 9.91
C TYR A 68 -20.41 -22.18 8.92
N TRP A 69 -20.14 -21.09 8.21
CA TRP A 69 -20.94 -20.66 7.07
C TRP A 69 -20.09 -20.04 5.97
N VAL A 70 -20.56 -20.13 4.73
CA VAL A 70 -19.87 -19.55 3.58
C VAL A 70 -20.03 -18.04 3.56
N ALA A 71 -18.93 -17.32 3.29
CA ALA A 71 -18.92 -15.89 3.02
C ALA A 71 -18.12 -15.57 1.75
N THR A 72 -18.59 -14.57 0.99
CA THR A 72 -17.88 -14.00 -0.16
C THR A 72 -17.03 -12.80 0.27
N ILE A 73 -15.80 -12.69 -0.23
CA ILE A 73 -14.93 -11.52 -0.09
C ILE A 73 -15.47 -10.37 -0.94
N ILE A 74 -15.86 -9.27 -0.30
CA ILE A 74 -16.39 -8.05 -0.95
C ILE A 74 -15.26 -7.07 -1.31
N THR A 75 -14.22 -6.96 -0.47
CA THR A 75 -12.96 -6.27 -0.79
C THR A 75 -11.84 -6.74 0.15
N THR A 76 -10.60 -6.66 -0.31
CA THR A 76 -9.39 -6.81 0.50
C THR A 76 -8.82 -5.44 0.88
N CYS A 77 -8.00 -5.39 1.94
CA CYS A 77 -7.30 -4.21 2.43
C CYS A 77 -6.06 -4.66 3.25
N GLY A 78 -5.07 -5.24 2.57
CA GLY A 78 -4.02 -6.01 3.24
C GLY A 78 -4.63 -7.21 3.97
N GLN A 79 -4.23 -7.42 5.22
CA GLN A 79 -4.72 -8.49 6.10
C GLN A 79 -6.20 -8.37 6.51
N LEU A 80 -6.88 -7.27 6.18
CA LEU A 80 -8.31 -7.09 6.43
C LEU A 80 -9.17 -7.44 5.21
N LEU A 81 -10.14 -8.33 5.41
CA LEU A 81 -11.18 -8.69 4.45
C LEU A 81 -12.51 -8.05 4.86
N LEU A 82 -13.22 -7.45 3.90
CA LEU A 82 -14.66 -7.20 4.06
C LEU A 82 -15.40 -8.43 3.53
N LEU A 83 -16.14 -9.12 4.39
CA LEU A 83 -16.89 -10.33 4.07
C LEU A 83 -18.40 -10.09 4.10
N ARG A 84 -19.16 -10.86 3.32
CA ARG A 84 -20.62 -10.99 3.44
C ARG A 84 -20.99 -12.47 3.44
N TYR A 85 -21.78 -12.91 4.42
CA TYR A 85 -22.31 -14.26 4.44
C TYR A 85 -23.25 -14.53 3.26
N GLU A 86 -23.16 -15.74 2.69
CA GLU A 86 -24.04 -16.17 1.60
C GLU A 86 -25.50 -16.19 2.06
N GLY A 87 -26.40 -15.81 1.14
CA GLY A 87 -27.82 -15.62 1.41
C GLY A 87 -28.25 -14.15 1.63
N TYR A 88 -27.35 -13.26 2.04
CA TYR A 88 -27.65 -11.81 2.15
C TYR A 88 -27.69 -11.07 0.81
N GLN A 89 -27.24 -11.69 -0.29
CA GLN A 89 -27.23 -11.12 -1.64
C GLN A 89 -26.53 -9.73 -1.67
N ASP A 90 -27.22 -8.66 -2.06
CA ASP A 90 -26.69 -7.29 -2.15
C ASP A 90 -26.78 -6.46 -0.85
N ASP A 91 -27.22 -7.04 0.27
CA ASP A 91 -27.45 -6.29 1.53
C ASP A 91 -26.14 -5.93 2.25
N ARG A 92 -25.55 -4.80 1.84
CA ARG A 92 -24.33 -4.19 2.40
C ARG A 92 -24.39 -3.86 3.89
N ARG A 93 -25.52 -4.05 4.58
CA ARG A 93 -25.63 -3.92 6.03
C ARG A 93 -25.13 -5.16 6.78
N ALA A 94 -25.05 -6.29 6.09
CA ALA A 94 -24.48 -7.54 6.58
C ALA A 94 -23.00 -7.71 6.21
N ASP A 95 -22.35 -6.67 5.69
CA ASP A 95 -20.92 -6.65 5.41
C ASP A 95 -20.15 -6.49 6.74
N PHE A 96 -19.24 -7.40 7.05
CA PHE A 96 -18.43 -7.37 8.27
C PHE A 96 -16.93 -7.42 7.96
N TRP A 97 -16.12 -6.69 8.72
CA TRP A 97 -14.67 -6.75 8.61
C TRP A 97 -14.12 -7.95 9.37
N CYS A 98 -13.14 -8.60 8.77
CA CYS A 98 -12.51 -9.83 9.24
C CYS A 98 -11.00 -9.71 9.07
N ASP A 99 -10.23 -10.09 10.08
CA ASP A 99 -8.76 -10.08 10.05
C ASP A 99 -8.26 -11.51 9.80
N ILE A 100 -7.50 -11.72 8.73
CA ILE A 100 -6.96 -13.03 8.35
C ILE A 100 -6.09 -13.61 9.47
N MET A 101 -5.42 -12.76 10.25
CA MET A 101 -4.52 -13.21 11.32
C MET A 101 -5.25 -13.71 12.58
N THR A 102 -6.50 -13.28 12.82
CA THR A 102 -7.23 -13.58 14.08
C THR A 102 -8.66 -14.15 13.92
N ALA A 103 -9.13 -14.36 12.70
CA ALA A 103 -10.39 -15.04 12.41
C ALA A 103 -10.21 -16.53 12.09
N ASP A 104 -11.21 -17.36 12.42
CA ASP A 104 -11.27 -18.74 11.90
C ASP A 104 -11.86 -18.69 10.49
N LEU A 105 -10.97 -18.86 9.51
CA LEU A 105 -11.21 -18.77 8.08
C LEU A 105 -10.58 -19.99 7.41
N HIS A 106 -11.35 -20.65 6.56
CA HIS A 106 -10.97 -21.92 5.92
C HIS A 106 -11.42 -21.95 4.44
N PRO A 107 -10.79 -22.77 3.58
CA PRO A 107 -11.27 -23.00 2.22
C PRO A 107 -12.63 -23.73 2.23
N LEU A 108 -13.37 -23.67 1.12
CA LEU A 108 -14.62 -24.41 0.97
C LEU A 108 -14.38 -25.93 1.05
N GLY A 109 -15.17 -26.61 1.88
CA GLY A 109 -15.09 -28.05 2.13
C GLY A 109 -14.37 -28.43 3.43
N TRP A 110 -13.62 -27.52 4.06
CA TRP A 110 -12.86 -27.79 5.28
C TRP A 110 -13.75 -28.27 6.43
N SER A 111 -14.90 -27.61 6.66
CA SER A 111 -15.86 -28.01 7.68
C SER A 111 -16.33 -29.45 7.50
N ARG A 112 -16.61 -29.86 6.26
CA ARG A 112 -17.03 -31.23 5.91
C ARG A 112 -15.92 -32.25 6.18
N GLU A 113 -14.66 -31.90 5.96
CA GLU A 113 -13.50 -32.76 6.24
C GLU A 113 -13.23 -32.89 7.76
N GLN A 114 -13.42 -31.81 8.52
CA GLN A 114 -13.27 -31.79 9.98
C GLN A 114 -14.54 -32.21 10.75
N GLY A 115 -15.59 -32.66 10.05
CA GLY A 115 -16.87 -33.06 10.66
C GLY A 115 -17.64 -31.92 11.36
N LYS A 116 -17.34 -30.65 11.02
CA LYS A 116 -17.97 -29.46 11.59
C LYS A 116 -19.32 -29.16 10.92
N PRO A 117 -20.33 -28.71 11.69
CA PRO A 117 -21.65 -28.41 11.13
C PRO A 117 -21.63 -27.08 10.36
N MET A 118 -22.20 -27.08 9.15
CA MET A 118 -22.51 -25.86 8.42
C MET A 118 -23.90 -25.37 8.82
N ARG A 119 -24.03 -24.11 9.29
CA ARG A 119 -25.32 -23.50 9.65
C ARG A 119 -25.36 -22.01 9.30
N PRO A 120 -26.48 -21.49 8.76
CA PRO A 120 -26.61 -20.07 8.46
C PRO A 120 -26.74 -19.23 9.75
N PRO A 121 -26.06 -18.07 9.84
CA PRO A 121 -26.34 -17.05 10.85
C PRO A 121 -27.82 -16.65 10.85
N GLU A 122 -28.34 -16.18 11.99
CA GLU A 122 -29.79 -15.99 12.19
C GLU A 122 -30.45 -15.12 11.12
N GLY A 123 -29.87 -13.94 10.82
CA GLY A 123 -30.40 -13.05 9.78
C GLY A 123 -30.26 -13.54 8.34
N VAL A 124 -29.51 -14.62 8.09
CA VAL A 124 -29.58 -15.40 6.83
C VAL A 124 -30.76 -16.36 6.90
N ARG A 125 -30.88 -17.12 7.99
CA ARG A 125 -31.95 -18.09 8.26
C ARG A 125 -33.36 -17.46 8.22
N GLU A 126 -33.49 -16.20 8.63
CA GLU A 126 -34.72 -15.39 8.50
C GLU A 126 -35.03 -14.97 7.05
N LYS A 127 -33.99 -14.66 6.25
CA LYS A 127 -34.13 -14.14 4.88
C LYS A 127 -34.19 -15.24 3.80
N GLN A 128 -33.62 -16.41 4.09
CA GLN A 128 -33.52 -17.56 3.20
C GLN A 128 -34.01 -18.81 3.97
N PRO A 129 -35.31 -19.16 3.88
CA PRO A 129 -35.82 -20.38 4.51
C PRO A 129 -35.27 -21.64 3.83
N ASP A 130 -35.02 -21.58 2.52
CA ASP A 130 -34.19 -22.54 1.78
C ASP A 130 -32.72 -22.07 1.80
N TRP A 131 -32.07 -22.25 2.94
CA TRP A 131 -30.63 -21.99 3.09
C TRP A 131 -29.77 -23.17 2.61
N GLU A 132 -30.34 -24.36 2.53
CA GLU A 132 -29.66 -25.57 2.03
C GLU A 132 -29.36 -25.42 0.53
N GLY A 133 -30.33 -25.02 -0.30
CA GLY A 133 -30.09 -24.71 -1.72
C GLY A 133 -29.14 -23.53 -1.95
N VAL A 134 -29.08 -22.57 -1.03
CA VAL A 134 -28.07 -21.48 -1.05
C VAL A 134 -26.67 -22.03 -0.76
N LEU A 135 -26.53 -22.96 0.19
CA LEU A 135 -25.25 -23.61 0.52
C LEU A 135 -24.77 -24.52 -0.61
N GLU A 136 -25.63 -25.38 -1.16
CA GLU A 136 -25.29 -26.25 -2.29
C GLU A 136 -24.79 -25.44 -3.48
N LYS A 137 -25.48 -24.34 -3.81
CA LYS A 137 -25.03 -23.43 -4.87
C LYS A 137 -23.67 -22.81 -4.55
N ALA A 138 -23.48 -22.30 -3.34
CA ALA A 138 -22.23 -21.64 -2.94
C ALA A 138 -21.02 -22.60 -2.94
N LEU A 139 -21.24 -23.88 -2.60
CA LEU A 139 -20.22 -24.93 -2.65
C LEU A 139 -19.96 -25.48 -4.07
N ALA A 140 -20.92 -25.33 -5.00
CA ALA A 140 -20.74 -25.68 -6.41
C ALA A 140 -19.93 -24.61 -7.20
N GLU A 141 -19.84 -23.37 -6.71
CA GLU A 141 -19.07 -22.29 -7.34
C GLU A 141 -17.55 -22.48 -7.08
N LYS A 142 -16.75 -22.71 -8.14
CA LYS A 142 -15.29 -22.94 -8.10
C LYS A 142 -14.46 -21.68 -7.77
N CYS A 143 -14.79 -20.99 -6.69
CA CYS A 143 -14.23 -19.70 -6.30
C CYS A 143 -13.65 -19.69 -4.88
N THR A 144 -13.29 -20.84 -4.32
CA THR A 144 -12.68 -20.90 -2.98
C THR A 144 -11.39 -20.08 -2.90
N ALA A 145 -11.20 -19.38 -1.78
CA ALA A 145 -9.91 -18.82 -1.39
C ALA A 145 -8.87 -19.95 -1.22
N PRO A 146 -7.56 -19.71 -1.49
CA PRO A 146 -6.51 -20.69 -1.29
C PRO A 146 -6.28 -21.00 0.19
N ALA A 147 -6.25 -22.29 0.53
CA ALA A 147 -6.07 -22.78 1.91
C ALA A 147 -4.83 -22.19 2.59
N ASN A 148 -3.69 -22.11 1.88
CA ASN A 148 -2.42 -21.62 2.43
C ASN A 148 -2.41 -20.11 2.75
N LEU A 149 -3.31 -19.31 2.17
CA LEU A 149 -3.46 -17.90 2.53
C LEU A 149 -4.36 -17.71 3.76
N LEU A 150 -5.17 -18.72 4.09
CA LEU A 150 -6.07 -18.75 5.25
C LEU A 150 -5.54 -19.58 6.42
N GLU A 151 -4.56 -20.47 6.21
CA GLU A 151 -4.12 -21.45 7.22
C GLU A 151 -2.59 -21.59 7.31
N GLY A 152 -2.12 -22.07 8.47
CA GLY A 152 -0.72 -22.42 8.69
C GLY A 152 0.28 -21.25 8.61
N PRO A 153 1.59 -21.54 8.41
CA PRO A 153 2.67 -20.53 8.43
C PRO A 153 2.66 -19.52 7.26
N GLN A 154 1.71 -19.65 6.34
CA GLN A 154 1.52 -18.78 5.17
C GLN A 154 0.28 -17.86 5.30
N ARG A 155 -0.57 -18.06 6.33
CA ARG A 155 -1.74 -17.24 6.65
C ARG A 155 -1.43 -15.73 6.59
N GLY A 156 -2.20 -14.99 5.80
CA GLY A 156 -2.17 -13.53 5.73
C GLY A 156 -0.83 -12.90 5.29
N LYS A 157 0.02 -13.66 4.60
CA LYS A 157 1.22 -13.16 3.91
C LYS A 157 0.90 -12.79 2.47
N ASP A 158 1.59 -11.78 1.94
CA ASP A 158 1.49 -11.44 0.52
C ASP A 158 2.28 -12.45 -0.33
N PRO A 159 1.96 -12.67 -1.62
CA PRO A 159 2.63 -13.68 -2.46
C PRO A 159 4.15 -13.49 -2.59
N VAL A 160 4.63 -12.27 -2.37
CA VAL A 160 6.06 -11.93 -2.25
C VAL A 160 6.69 -12.53 -0.99
N ASP A 161 6.02 -12.47 0.16
CA ASP A 161 6.52 -12.96 1.46
C ASP A 161 6.54 -14.50 1.57
N LEU A 162 6.04 -15.19 0.54
CA LEU A 162 6.06 -16.64 0.42
C LEU A 162 7.32 -17.14 -0.31
N LEU A 163 8.02 -16.27 -1.03
CA LEU A 163 9.29 -16.53 -1.69
C LEU A 163 10.45 -16.19 -0.74
N CYS A 164 10.54 -16.91 0.38
CA CYS A 164 11.64 -16.78 1.32
C CYS A 164 12.97 -17.31 0.74
N PRO A 165 14.12 -16.84 1.23
CA PRO A 165 15.40 -17.53 1.02
C PRO A 165 15.30 -19.02 1.37
N GLY A 166 15.92 -19.87 0.55
CA GLY A 166 15.83 -21.34 0.63
C GLY A 166 14.61 -21.96 -0.08
N CYS A 167 13.71 -21.16 -0.67
CA CYS A 167 12.62 -21.71 -1.49
C CYS A 167 13.13 -22.14 -2.87
N SER A 168 12.76 -23.35 -3.31
CA SER A 168 12.99 -23.82 -4.67
C SER A 168 11.97 -23.22 -5.66
N VAL A 169 12.42 -22.93 -6.88
CA VAL A 169 11.63 -22.48 -8.03
C VAL A 169 12.13 -23.14 -9.31
N GLU A 170 11.31 -23.14 -10.35
CA GLU A 170 11.69 -23.54 -11.71
C GLU A 170 11.77 -22.30 -12.62
N LEU A 171 12.79 -22.24 -13.47
CA LEU A 171 12.99 -21.20 -14.48
C LEU A 171 12.90 -21.81 -15.87
N GLN A 172 11.93 -21.39 -16.69
CA GLN A 172 11.88 -21.71 -18.12
C GLN A 172 13.08 -21.07 -18.84
N ASP A 173 13.68 -21.78 -19.78
CA ASP A 173 14.87 -21.31 -20.50
C ASP A 173 14.58 -20.09 -21.40
N GLY A 174 15.60 -19.25 -21.60
CA GLY A 174 15.52 -18.04 -22.42
C GLY A 174 15.57 -18.27 -23.93
N THR A 175 15.77 -19.51 -24.40
CA THR A 175 15.95 -19.87 -25.81
C THR A 175 15.09 -21.05 -26.26
N ASP A 176 14.82 -22.04 -25.40
CA ASP A 176 13.93 -23.17 -25.71
C ASP A 176 12.73 -23.25 -24.74
N PRO A 177 11.48 -23.01 -25.20
CA PRO A 177 10.30 -23.06 -24.35
C PRO A 177 10.01 -24.46 -23.81
N ALA A 178 10.59 -25.53 -24.39
CA ALA A 178 10.43 -26.90 -23.92
C ALA A 178 11.40 -27.26 -22.77
N VAL A 179 12.27 -26.34 -22.34
CA VAL A 179 13.28 -26.57 -21.30
C VAL A 179 13.04 -25.66 -20.08
N ALA A 180 13.33 -26.19 -18.89
CA ALA A 180 13.42 -25.43 -17.64
C ALA A 180 14.59 -25.93 -16.77
N TRP A 181 15.00 -25.14 -15.78
CA TRP A 181 15.98 -25.53 -14.76
C TRP A 181 15.58 -25.12 -13.35
N GLY A 182 16.16 -25.78 -12.36
CA GLY A 182 15.91 -25.52 -10.94
C GLY A 182 16.74 -24.34 -10.44
N ALA A 183 16.16 -23.58 -9.53
CA ALA A 183 16.88 -22.56 -8.78
C ALA A 183 16.39 -22.45 -7.34
N GLU A 184 17.26 -21.96 -6.46
CA GLU A 184 16.97 -21.61 -5.08
C GLU A 184 16.92 -20.09 -4.94
N VAL A 185 15.94 -19.56 -4.19
CA VAL A 185 15.93 -18.15 -3.79
C VAL A 185 17.06 -17.93 -2.77
N GLU A 186 18.10 -17.16 -3.10
CA GLU A 186 19.08 -16.68 -2.12
C GLU A 186 18.56 -15.44 -1.37
N GLU A 187 17.84 -14.57 -2.08
CA GLU A 187 17.43 -13.24 -1.61
C GLU A 187 16.11 -12.84 -2.27
N ASN A 188 15.26 -12.11 -1.54
CA ASN A 188 14.04 -11.52 -2.06
C ASN A 188 13.87 -10.13 -1.42
N VAL A 189 13.85 -9.08 -2.25
CA VAL A 189 13.67 -7.70 -1.80
C VAL A 189 12.57 -7.06 -2.63
N GLY A 190 11.41 -6.82 -2.02
CA GLY A 190 10.24 -6.19 -2.68
C GLY A 190 9.70 -6.96 -3.89
N GLY A 191 9.88 -8.29 -3.93
CA GLY A 191 9.53 -9.15 -5.06
C GLY A 191 10.64 -9.31 -6.08
N ARG A 192 11.79 -8.66 -5.89
CA ARG A 192 12.98 -8.83 -6.70
C ARG A 192 13.82 -9.98 -6.14
N LEU A 193 13.83 -11.10 -6.85
CA LEU A 193 14.47 -12.34 -6.42
C LEU A 193 15.89 -12.41 -6.96
N ARG A 194 16.82 -12.82 -6.09
CA ARG A 194 18.13 -13.33 -6.46
C ARG A 194 18.05 -14.85 -6.41
N LEU A 195 18.19 -15.49 -7.56
CA LEU A 195 18.07 -16.92 -7.73
C LEU A 195 19.44 -17.54 -7.98
N ARG A 196 19.80 -18.59 -7.26
CA ARG A 196 21.00 -19.41 -7.50
C ARG A 196 20.59 -20.65 -8.25
N LEU A 197 21.23 -20.94 -9.38
CA LEU A 197 20.89 -22.11 -10.20
C LEU A 197 21.34 -23.40 -9.50
N ALA A 198 20.53 -24.46 -9.63
CA ALA A 198 20.86 -25.78 -9.09
C ALA A 198 22.13 -26.33 -9.75
N GLY A 199 23.03 -26.95 -8.98
CA GLY A 199 24.35 -27.39 -9.45
C GLY A 199 25.46 -26.34 -9.33
N THR A 200 25.19 -25.19 -8.73
CA THR A 200 26.21 -24.14 -8.51
C THR A 200 26.49 -23.88 -7.02
N GLU A 201 26.26 -24.88 -6.18
CA GLU A 201 26.57 -24.89 -4.75
C GLU A 201 28.06 -24.54 -4.54
N GLY A 202 28.34 -23.50 -3.74
CA GLY A 202 29.71 -23.01 -3.50
C GLY A 202 30.35 -22.23 -4.67
N LEU A 203 29.78 -22.24 -5.86
CA LEU A 203 30.26 -21.51 -7.06
C LEU A 203 29.68 -20.09 -7.15
N SER A 204 29.53 -19.39 -6.02
CA SER A 204 28.90 -18.06 -5.92
C SER A 204 29.67 -16.91 -6.61
N LEU A 205 30.87 -17.20 -7.14
CA LEU A 205 31.67 -16.27 -7.97
C LEU A 205 31.59 -16.60 -9.47
N HIS A 206 30.89 -17.65 -9.89
CA HIS A 206 30.73 -17.99 -11.30
C HIS A 206 29.77 -16.99 -12.00
N PRO A 207 30.10 -16.44 -13.18
CA PRO A 207 29.26 -15.41 -13.84
C PRO A 207 27.81 -15.83 -14.15
N HIS A 208 27.52 -17.14 -14.13
CA HIS A 208 26.23 -17.71 -14.44
C HIS A 208 25.58 -18.48 -13.27
N SER A 209 26.17 -18.49 -12.06
CA SER A 209 25.55 -19.19 -10.92
C SER A 209 24.35 -18.47 -10.31
N THR A 210 24.24 -17.16 -10.52
CA THR A 210 23.12 -16.37 -10.00
C THR A 210 22.39 -15.60 -11.11
N ARG A 211 21.08 -15.42 -10.93
CA ARG A 211 20.18 -14.71 -11.85
C ARG A 211 19.20 -13.85 -11.05
N TRP A 212 19.11 -12.57 -11.39
CA TRP A 212 18.07 -11.70 -10.86
C TRP A 212 16.80 -11.78 -11.70
N VAL A 213 15.64 -11.95 -11.04
CA VAL A 213 14.30 -12.10 -11.67
C VAL A 213 13.25 -11.47 -10.75
N TYR A 214 12.32 -10.67 -11.28
CA TYR A 214 11.16 -10.21 -10.49
C TYR A 214 10.10 -11.32 -10.40
N TYR A 215 9.44 -11.48 -9.26
CA TYR A 215 8.60 -12.67 -8.99
C TYR A 215 7.38 -12.85 -9.92
N LEU A 216 6.96 -11.80 -10.61
CA LEU A 216 5.89 -11.84 -11.63
C LEU A 216 6.40 -12.22 -13.04
N HIS A 217 7.71 -12.47 -13.21
CA HIS A 217 8.31 -12.72 -14.53
C HIS A 217 7.77 -14.00 -15.18
N PRO A 218 7.41 -13.99 -16.49
CA PRO A 218 6.76 -15.13 -17.14
C PRO A 218 7.54 -16.45 -17.11
N CYS A 219 8.87 -16.44 -17.06
CA CYS A 219 9.68 -17.67 -16.98
C CYS A 219 9.82 -18.25 -15.56
N LEU A 220 9.29 -17.62 -14.51
CA LEU A 220 9.36 -18.16 -13.14
C LEU A 220 8.17 -19.06 -12.84
N HIS A 221 8.40 -20.23 -12.27
CA HIS A 221 7.37 -21.25 -12.02
C HIS A 221 7.53 -21.93 -10.65
N PRO A 222 6.44 -22.43 -10.05
CA PRO A 222 6.52 -23.25 -8.83
C PRO A 222 7.10 -24.65 -9.14
N PRO A 223 7.80 -25.30 -8.19
CA PRO A 223 8.39 -26.63 -8.41
C PRO A 223 7.36 -27.68 -8.86
N GLY A 224 7.78 -28.56 -9.78
CA GLY A 224 6.95 -29.56 -10.44
C GLY A 224 6.16 -29.04 -11.64
N TRP A 225 6.26 -27.75 -12.00
CA TRP A 225 5.56 -27.17 -13.16
C TRP A 225 6.06 -27.78 -14.48
N ALA A 226 7.37 -27.92 -14.65
CA ALA A 226 8.00 -28.47 -15.85
C ALA A 226 7.48 -29.88 -16.12
N LYS A 227 7.58 -30.76 -15.11
CA LYS A 227 7.08 -32.14 -15.13
C LYS A 227 5.57 -32.22 -15.39
N LYS A 228 4.77 -31.26 -14.89
CA LYS A 228 3.32 -31.21 -15.11
C LYS A 228 2.94 -30.88 -16.55
N HIS A 229 3.74 -30.09 -17.27
CA HIS A 229 3.44 -29.65 -18.64
C HIS A 229 4.33 -30.33 -19.71
N GLY A 230 5.25 -31.21 -19.31
CA GLY A 230 6.08 -32.01 -20.21
C GLY A 230 7.40 -31.34 -20.63
N HIS A 231 7.83 -30.27 -19.95
CA HIS A 231 9.13 -29.64 -20.20
C HIS A 231 10.26 -30.50 -19.64
N ALA A 232 11.40 -30.52 -20.37
CA ALA A 232 12.61 -31.18 -19.91
C ALA A 232 13.32 -30.32 -18.86
N LEU A 233 13.78 -30.95 -17.78
CA LEU A 233 14.71 -30.32 -16.84
C LEU A 233 16.13 -30.52 -17.36
N ARG A 234 16.80 -29.43 -17.79
CA ARG A 234 18.20 -29.46 -18.25
C ARG A 234 18.95 -28.19 -17.84
N PRO A 235 20.25 -28.28 -17.48
CA PRO A 235 21.02 -27.11 -17.11
C PRO A 235 21.14 -26.16 -18.32
N PRO A 236 21.07 -24.83 -18.12
CA PRO A 236 21.37 -23.86 -19.17
C PRO A 236 22.75 -24.12 -19.78
N SER A 237 22.93 -23.86 -21.07
CA SER A 237 24.18 -24.18 -21.80
C SER A 237 25.45 -23.73 -21.08
N ALA A 238 25.46 -22.50 -20.57
CA ALA A 238 26.56 -21.90 -19.80
C ALA A 238 26.87 -22.56 -18.43
N LEU A 239 26.10 -23.59 -18.02
CA LEU A 239 26.38 -24.44 -16.86
C LEU A 239 26.68 -25.90 -17.24
N VAL A 240 26.31 -26.37 -18.45
CA VAL A 240 26.42 -27.80 -18.85
C VAL A 240 27.81 -28.36 -18.55
N SER A 241 28.87 -27.61 -18.86
CA SER A 241 30.26 -28.00 -18.70
C SER A 241 30.81 -28.00 -17.25
N LEU A 242 29.97 -27.79 -16.23
CA LEU A 242 30.40 -27.76 -14.82
C LEU A 242 30.43 -29.13 -14.14
N HIS A 243 29.63 -30.09 -14.62
CA HIS A 243 29.49 -31.47 -14.12
C HIS A 243 29.29 -32.41 -15.32
N THR A 244 29.43 -33.73 -15.15
CA THR A 244 29.14 -34.70 -16.23
C THR A 244 27.63 -34.89 -16.46
N GLU A 245 27.25 -35.51 -17.57
CA GLU A 245 25.84 -35.81 -17.88
C GLU A 245 25.22 -36.75 -16.83
N GLU A 246 26.00 -37.71 -16.33
CA GLU A 246 25.62 -38.61 -15.23
C GLU A 246 25.51 -37.87 -13.89
N GLU A 247 26.40 -36.92 -13.60
CA GLU A 247 26.32 -36.09 -12.38
C GLU A 247 25.08 -35.16 -12.41
N TRP A 248 24.65 -34.71 -13.61
CA TRP A 248 23.42 -33.94 -13.77
C TRP A 248 22.14 -34.77 -13.59
N ASP A 249 22.13 -36.03 -14.06
CA ASP A 249 20.99 -36.94 -13.97
C ASP A 249 20.85 -37.63 -12.58
N GLU A 250 21.95 -37.99 -11.92
CA GLU A 250 21.94 -38.62 -10.59
C GLU A 250 22.08 -37.63 -9.41
N GLY A 251 22.37 -36.35 -9.69
CA GLY A 251 22.83 -35.38 -8.70
C GLY A 251 21.82 -34.98 -7.60
N PRO A 252 22.29 -34.69 -6.36
CA PRO A 252 21.44 -34.29 -5.24
C PRO A 252 20.82 -32.87 -5.37
N PHE A 253 21.11 -32.17 -6.47
CA PHE A 253 20.65 -30.82 -6.80
C PHE A 253 19.12 -30.69 -6.84
N TRP A 254 18.40 -31.81 -6.94
CA TRP A 254 16.96 -31.90 -7.15
C TRP A 254 16.15 -32.34 -5.92
N ASN A 255 16.73 -32.24 -4.73
CA ASN A 255 16.07 -32.71 -3.50
C ASN A 255 14.94 -31.76 -3.05
N MET A 256 13.70 -32.04 -3.51
CA MET A 256 12.46 -31.29 -3.24
C MET A 256 11.96 -31.40 -1.78
N GLY A 257 12.85 -31.20 -0.80
CA GLY A 257 12.59 -31.44 0.63
C GLY A 257 11.57 -30.50 1.28
N ALA A 258 11.19 -29.40 0.63
CA ALA A 258 10.18 -28.47 1.10
C ALA A 258 9.26 -28.00 -0.04
N ILE A 259 8.23 -28.81 -0.37
CA ILE A 259 7.16 -28.40 -1.29
C ILE A 259 6.24 -27.38 -0.58
N LEU A 260 6.72 -26.15 -0.47
CA LEU A 260 5.86 -25.00 -0.27
C LEU A 260 5.08 -24.77 -1.57
N ILE A 261 3.76 -24.95 -1.52
CA ILE A 261 2.88 -24.62 -2.65
C ILE A 261 2.85 -23.09 -2.77
N LEU A 262 3.80 -22.56 -3.55
CA LEU A 262 3.88 -21.14 -3.89
C LEU A 262 2.63 -20.76 -4.69
N PRO A 263 1.77 -19.83 -4.21
CA PRO A 263 0.65 -19.30 -4.98
C PRO A 263 1.16 -18.27 -5.98
N MET A 264 2.00 -18.72 -6.92
CA MET A 264 2.31 -17.95 -8.13
C MET A 264 0.99 -17.67 -8.89
N PRO A 265 0.84 -16.50 -9.54
CA PRO A 265 -0.40 -16.15 -10.22
C PRO A 265 -0.81 -17.21 -11.24
N GLN A 266 -1.89 -17.94 -10.96
CA GLN A 266 -2.35 -19.06 -11.79
C GLN A 266 -3.00 -18.55 -13.09
N ASP A 267 -3.71 -17.43 -13.02
CA ASP A 267 -4.28 -16.72 -14.16
C ASP A 267 -3.23 -15.86 -14.87
N ARG A 268 -2.26 -16.50 -15.54
CA ARG A 268 -1.43 -15.82 -16.54
C ARG A 268 -2.24 -15.57 -17.82
N PRO A 269 -2.10 -14.41 -18.49
CA PRO A 269 -2.74 -14.18 -19.77
C PRO A 269 -2.35 -15.27 -20.79
N ALA A 270 -3.35 -15.85 -21.47
CA ALA A 270 -3.08 -16.81 -22.53
C ALA A 270 -2.32 -16.14 -23.69
N ILE A 271 -1.17 -16.70 -24.06
CA ILE A 271 -0.33 -16.16 -25.14
C ILE A 271 -1.09 -16.26 -26.47
N ALA A 272 -1.23 -15.13 -27.16
CA ALA A 272 -1.95 -15.04 -28.42
C ALA A 272 -1.14 -15.65 -29.58
N ALA A 273 -1.82 -16.42 -30.43
CA ALA A 273 -1.20 -17.04 -31.60
C ALA A 273 -0.68 -16.01 -32.61
N HIS A 274 0.47 -16.29 -33.24
CA HIS A 274 1.18 -15.42 -34.16
C HIS A 274 1.20 -15.91 -35.61
N CYS A 275 1.82 -15.13 -36.51
CA CYS A 275 2.07 -15.50 -37.90
C CYS A 275 3.53 -15.34 -38.35
N PHE A 276 4.48 -15.28 -37.41
CA PHE A 276 5.91 -15.32 -37.74
C PHE A 276 6.29 -16.68 -38.35
N ALA A 277 7.20 -16.65 -39.31
CA ALA A 277 7.82 -17.83 -39.93
C ALA A 277 9.35 -17.69 -39.90
N GLU A 278 10.06 -18.80 -40.03
CA GLU A 278 11.52 -18.83 -40.06
C GLU A 278 12.06 -18.05 -41.27
N GLY A 279 13.17 -17.33 -41.09
CA GLY A 279 13.76 -16.43 -42.08
C GLY A 279 13.13 -15.03 -42.14
N MET A 280 11.97 -14.78 -41.50
CA MET A 280 11.39 -13.43 -41.44
C MET A 280 12.30 -12.45 -40.67
N LYS A 281 12.56 -11.28 -41.24
CA LYS A 281 13.32 -10.19 -40.61
C LYS A 281 12.44 -9.15 -39.93
N LEU A 282 12.89 -8.64 -38.79
CA LEU A 282 12.19 -7.66 -37.96
C LEU A 282 13.18 -6.71 -37.29
N GLU A 283 12.68 -5.66 -36.64
CA GLU A 283 13.48 -4.80 -35.76
C GLU A 283 13.37 -5.30 -34.32
N ALA A 284 14.47 -5.36 -33.57
CA ALA A 284 14.45 -5.83 -32.19
C ALA A 284 15.46 -5.12 -31.28
N VAL A 285 15.22 -5.23 -29.96
CA VAL A 285 16.12 -4.84 -28.86
C VAL A 285 16.59 -6.12 -28.17
N ASP A 286 17.91 -6.33 -28.07
CA ASP A 286 18.49 -7.45 -27.31
C ASP A 286 18.15 -7.31 -25.81
N PRO A 287 17.40 -8.24 -25.17
CA PRO A 287 17.10 -8.19 -23.75
C PRO A 287 18.34 -8.20 -22.85
N ALA A 288 19.48 -8.71 -23.33
CA ALA A 288 20.77 -8.72 -22.64
C ALA A 288 21.73 -7.59 -23.08
N SER A 289 21.30 -6.69 -23.98
CA SER A 289 22.02 -5.47 -24.38
C SER A 289 21.04 -4.39 -24.88
N PRO A 290 20.08 -3.94 -24.03
CA PRO A 290 18.93 -3.14 -24.46
C PRO A 290 19.27 -1.65 -24.69
N PHE A 291 20.23 -1.37 -25.57
CA PHE A 291 20.80 -0.04 -25.83
C PHE A 291 20.49 0.52 -27.21
N CYS A 292 20.06 -0.34 -28.14
CA CYS A 292 19.74 0.03 -29.51
C CYS A 292 18.65 -0.87 -30.07
N ILE A 293 18.04 -0.42 -31.15
CA ILE A 293 17.15 -1.24 -31.99
C ILE A 293 17.96 -1.59 -33.25
N SER A 294 17.99 -2.86 -33.62
CA SER A 294 18.73 -3.36 -34.79
C SER A 294 17.90 -4.40 -35.56
N PRO A 295 18.25 -4.74 -36.81
CA PRO A 295 17.69 -5.92 -37.48
C PRO A 295 17.92 -7.22 -36.70
N ALA A 296 16.94 -8.10 -36.77
CA ALA A 296 16.98 -9.45 -36.23
C ALA A 296 16.14 -10.39 -37.10
N THR A 297 16.45 -11.69 -37.05
CA THR A 297 15.79 -12.73 -37.85
C THR A 297 15.07 -13.73 -36.94
N VAL A 298 13.88 -14.17 -37.34
CA VAL A 298 13.21 -15.33 -36.75
C VAL A 298 13.94 -16.59 -37.19
N THR A 299 14.67 -17.25 -36.28
CA THR A 299 15.55 -18.39 -36.60
C THR A 299 14.94 -19.76 -36.35
N LYS A 300 13.86 -19.83 -35.56
CA LYS A 300 13.13 -21.07 -35.25
C LYS A 300 11.70 -20.75 -34.86
N VAL A 301 10.72 -21.56 -35.28
CA VAL A 301 9.34 -21.50 -34.76
C VAL A 301 9.04 -22.77 -33.97
N PHE A 302 8.64 -22.63 -32.71
CA PHE A 302 8.38 -23.76 -31.81
C PHE A 302 6.90 -24.16 -31.80
N SER A 303 6.00 -23.19 -31.90
CA SER A 303 4.55 -23.39 -31.93
C SER A 303 3.86 -22.21 -32.63
N ASP A 304 2.53 -22.14 -32.54
CA ASP A 304 1.77 -20.94 -32.89
C ASP A 304 1.92 -19.80 -31.86
N GLN A 305 2.52 -20.07 -30.69
CA GLN A 305 2.72 -19.11 -29.60
C GLN A 305 4.15 -18.61 -29.46
N TYR A 306 5.16 -19.46 -29.76
CA TYR A 306 6.57 -19.22 -29.45
C TYR A 306 7.50 -19.37 -30.65
N PHE A 307 8.46 -18.45 -30.76
CA PHE A 307 9.50 -18.42 -31.79
C PHE A 307 10.81 -17.83 -31.26
N LEU A 308 11.93 -18.20 -31.86
CA LEU A 308 13.27 -17.70 -31.53
C LEU A 308 13.62 -16.53 -32.43
N VAL A 309 14.08 -15.43 -31.83
CA VAL A 309 14.65 -14.28 -32.55
C VAL A 309 16.15 -14.23 -32.30
N LYS A 310 16.95 -14.06 -33.35
CA LYS A 310 18.41 -13.87 -33.28
C LYS A 310 18.75 -12.48 -33.81
N MET A 311 19.57 -11.72 -33.07
CA MET A 311 20.08 -10.44 -33.56
C MET A 311 20.99 -10.66 -34.77
N ASP A 312 20.81 -9.86 -35.83
CA ASP A 312 21.55 -10.03 -37.07
C ASP A 312 23.02 -9.60 -36.90
N ASP A 313 23.94 -10.45 -37.36
CA ASP A 313 25.39 -10.20 -37.41
C ASP A 313 25.90 -10.69 -38.76
N LEU A 314 26.70 -9.87 -39.45
CA LEU A 314 27.25 -10.12 -40.78
C LEU A 314 28.76 -10.39 -40.74
N ARG A 315 29.35 -10.46 -39.55
CA ARG A 315 30.74 -10.90 -39.36
C ARG A 315 30.76 -12.42 -39.45
N GLY A 316 31.47 -12.96 -40.45
CA GLY A 316 31.43 -14.37 -40.81
C GLY A 316 31.72 -15.34 -39.66
N ASP A 317 30.92 -16.40 -39.57
CA ASP A 317 30.95 -17.39 -38.48
C ASP A 317 31.96 -18.51 -38.76
N ASP A 318 33.26 -18.20 -38.59
CA ASP A 318 34.39 -19.11 -38.79
C ASP A 318 35.01 -19.59 -37.46
N SER A 319 34.31 -19.40 -36.34
CA SER A 319 34.72 -19.92 -35.03
C SER A 319 33.52 -20.25 -34.14
N ALA A 320 33.24 -21.55 -34.03
CA ALA A 320 32.22 -22.15 -33.15
C ALA A 320 32.56 -21.97 -31.65
N SER A 321 32.52 -20.71 -31.23
CA SER A 321 32.44 -20.24 -29.86
C SER A 321 31.03 -19.70 -29.64
N GLU A 322 30.50 -19.84 -28.43
CA GLU A 322 29.06 -19.67 -28.16
C GLU A 322 28.56 -18.20 -28.15
N GLY A 323 29.29 -17.29 -28.80
CA GLY A 323 28.97 -15.86 -28.95
C GLY A 323 28.39 -15.45 -30.31
N GLY A 324 28.19 -16.39 -31.25
CA GLY A 324 27.74 -16.14 -32.63
C GLY A 324 26.30 -15.67 -32.77
N GLY A 325 26.00 -14.42 -32.37
CA GLY A 325 24.70 -13.76 -32.49
C GLY A 325 23.70 -14.19 -31.41
N ARG A 326 23.38 -13.28 -30.48
CA ARG A 326 22.48 -13.56 -29.35
C ARG A 326 21.07 -13.87 -29.83
N SER A 327 20.51 -14.94 -29.29
CA SER A 327 19.14 -15.39 -29.56
C SER A 327 18.29 -15.36 -28.29
N PHE A 328 17.02 -15.03 -28.41
CA PHE A 328 16.08 -14.96 -27.29
C PHE A 328 14.66 -15.37 -27.71
N LEU A 329 13.99 -16.08 -26.81
CA LEU A 329 12.63 -16.57 -26.99
C LEU A 329 11.63 -15.40 -27.03
N CYS A 330 10.75 -15.41 -28.02
CA CYS A 330 9.69 -14.44 -28.22
C CYS A 330 8.32 -15.12 -28.32
N HIS A 331 7.28 -14.34 -28.02
CA HIS A 331 5.89 -14.60 -28.34
C HIS A 331 5.29 -13.35 -29.00
N ARG A 332 4.04 -13.43 -29.48
CA ARG A 332 3.39 -12.34 -30.25
C ARG A 332 3.53 -10.95 -29.60
N ASP A 333 3.23 -10.87 -28.31
CA ASP A 333 3.15 -9.63 -27.55
C ASP A 333 4.45 -9.30 -26.78
N SER A 334 5.56 -9.95 -27.13
CA SER A 334 6.88 -9.63 -26.57
C SER A 334 7.25 -8.17 -26.88
N PRO A 335 7.59 -7.34 -25.88
CA PRO A 335 7.73 -5.91 -26.10
C PRO A 335 9.04 -5.51 -26.79
N GLY A 336 9.99 -6.44 -26.97
CA GLY A 336 11.29 -6.17 -27.57
C GLY A 336 11.34 -6.22 -29.10
N ILE A 337 10.23 -6.55 -29.78
CA ILE A 337 10.18 -6.79 -31.24
C ILE A 337 9.22 -5.83 -31.95
N PHE A 338 9.58 -5.44 -33.18
CA PHE A 338 8.91 -4.41 -33.97
C PHE A 338 8.92 -4.77 -35.46
N PRO A 339 7.91 -4.34 -36.25
CA PRO A 339 7.91 -4.50 -37.70
C PRO A 339 9.05 -3.69 -38.35
N ALA A 340 9.48 -4.10 -39.54
CA ALA A 340 10.47 -3.34 -40.30
C ALA A 340 10.06 -1.87 -40.52
N GLN A 341 11.05 -0.98 -40.46
CA GLN A 341 10.95 0.48 -40.48
C GLN A 341 10.22 1.09 -39.26
N TRP A 342 9.96 0.37 -38.16
CA TRP A 342 9.30 0.94 -36.98
C TRP A 342 10.09 2.11 -36.39
N SER A 343 11.41 1.96 -36.27
CA SER A 343 12.31 2.99 -35.75
C SER A 343 12.23 4.26 -36.60
N LEU A 344 12.34 4.12 -37.93
CA LEU A 344 12.21 5.22 -38.88
C LEU A 344 10.84 5.91 -38.78
N LYS A 345 9.74 5.15 -38.73
CA LYS A 345 8.36 5.66 -38.55
C LYS A 345 8.18 6.42 -37.23
N ASN A 346 8.96 6.10 -36.20
CA ASN A 346 8.97 6.78 -34.91
C ASN A 346 9.98 7.94 -34.82
N GLY A 347 10.80 8.20 -35.86
CA GLY A 347 11.88 9.19 -35.80
C GLY A 347 13.00 8.77 -34.84
N LEU A 348 13.42 7.51 -34.96
CA LEU A 348 14.56 6.89 -34.26
C LEU A 348 15.54 6.36 -35.32
N SER A 349 16.84 6.50 -35.06
CA SER A 349 17.86 5.82 -35.85
C SER A 349 17.88 4.32 -35.51
N LEU A 350 17.85 3.46 -36.53
CA LEU A 350 18.13 2.05 -36.38
C LEU A 350 19.66 1.83 -36.38
N SER A 351 20.16 0.94 -35.54
CA SER A 351 21.55 0.48 -35.60
C SER A 351 21.70 -0.58 -36.71
N PRO A 352 22.65 -0.45 -37.64
CA PRO A 352 22.93 -1.51 -38.60
C PRO A 352 23.48 -2.76 -37.88
N PRO A 353 23.28 -3.97 -38.45
CA PRO A 353 23.87 -5.19 -37.91
C PRO A 353 25.41 -5.12 -38.01
N PRO A 354 26.17 -5.66 -37.04
CA PRO A 354 27.63 -5.64 -37.09
C PRO A 354 28.15 -6.26 -38.39
N GLY A 355 29.17 -5.65 -39.01
CA GLY A 355 29.71 -6.08 -40.29
C GLY A 355 28.98 -5.55 -41.53
N TYR A 356 27.86 -4.82 -41.40
CA TYR A 356 27.23 -4.12 -42.52
C TYR A 356 28.17 -3.11 -43.18
N GLN A 357 28.20 -3.09 -44.51
CA GLN A 357 29.14 -2.29 -45.32
C GLN A 357 28.51 -1.04 -45.94
N GLY A 358 27.17 -0.88 -45.85
CA GLY A 358 26.49 0.31 -46.36
C GLY A 358 26.71 1.53 -45.45
N GLN A 359 26.85 2.71 -46.06
CA GLN A 359 27.06 3.97 -45.33
C GLN A 359 25.86 4.35 -44.46
N ASP A 360 24.66 4.17 -45.01
CA ASP A 360 23.37 4.30 -44.33
C ASP A 360 22.64 2.96 -44.44
N PHE A 361 21.87 2.57 -43.42
CA PHE A 361 21.09 1.33 -43.47
C PHE A 361 19.73 1.56 -44.15
N ASP A 362 19.49 0.84 -45.25
CA ASP A 362 18.16 0.72 -45.84
C ASP A 362 17.59 -0.71 -45.72
N TRP A 363 16.30 -0.78 -45.40
CA TRP A 363 15.59 -2.04 -45.22
C TRP A 363 15.36 -2.80 -46.53
N ALA A 364 15.10 -2.14 -47.66
CA ALA A 364 14.83 -2.81 -48.93
C ALA A 364 16.12 -3.39 -49.54
N ASP A 365 17.23 -2.65 -49.52
CA ASP A 365 18.54 -3.16 -49.93
C ASP A 365 19.04 -4.28 -49.00
N TYR A 366 18.79 -4.18 -47.68
CA TYR A 366 19.16 -5.25 -46.74
C TYR A 366 18.35 -6.55 -46.93
N LEU A 367 17.02 -6.45 -47.10
CA LEU A 367 16.17 -7.61 -47.40
C LEU A 367 16.59 -8.31 -48.69
N LYS A 368 16.92 -7.51 -49.73
CA LYS A 368 17.43 -7.98 -51.01
C LYS A 368 18.82 -8.62 -50.89
N GLN A 369 19.70 -8.10 -50.04
CA GLN A 369 21.03 -8.68 -49.78
C GLN A 369 20.92 -10.05 -49.08
N CYS A 370 19.94 -10.22 -48.19
CA CYS A 370 19.73 -11.45 -47.43
C CYS A 370 18.76 -12.45 -48.08
N GLU A 371 18.22 -12.16 -49.27
CA GLU A 371 17.17 -12.94 -49.94
C GLU A 371 15.96 -13.27 -49.02
N ALA A 372 15.61 -12.33 -48.15
CA ALA A 372 14.67 -12.53 -47.03
C ALA A 372 13.47 -11.57 -47.07
N GLU A 373 12.36 -11.95 -46.44
CA GLU A 373 11.16 -11.12 -46.30
C GLU A 373 11.05 -10.47 -44.91
N ALA A 374 10.43 -9.29 -44.84
CA ALA A 374 10.15 -8.62 -43.58
C ALA A 374 8.87 -9.17 -42.92
N ALA A 375 8.90 -9.37 -41.60
CA ALA A 375 7.78 -9.83 -40.81
C ALA A 375 6.54 -8.92 -41.00
N PRO A 376 5.40 -9.47 -41.46
CA PRO A 376 4.20 -8.68 -41.74
C PRO A 376 3.64 -7.95 -40.52
N GLN A 377 3.14 -6.73 -40.74
CA GLN A 377 2.61 -5.82 -39.70
C GLN A 377 1.49 -6.44 -38.83
N ASN A 378 0.74 -7.41 -39.36
CA ASN A 378 -0.34 -8.13 -38.66
C ASN A 378 0.15 -9.23 -37.70
N CYS A 379 1.42 -9.65 -37.77
CA CYS A 379 1.99 -10.60 -36.82
C CYS A 379 2.35 -9.93 -35.47
N PHE A 380 2.53 -8.62 -35.48
CA PHE A 380 2.68 -7.78 -34.28
C PHE A 380 1.31 -7.43 -33.66
N PRO A 381 1.23 -7.07 -32.37
CA PRO A 381 0.01 -6.57 -31.76
C PRO A 381 -0.42 -5.22 -32.37
N THR A 382 -1.73 -5.00 -32.45
CA THR A 382 -2.27 -3.69 -32.84
C THR A 382 -2.10 -2.72 -31.67
N VAL A 383 -1.12 -1.82 -31.78
CA VAL A 383 -0.78 -0.85 -30.72
C VAL A 383 -1.92 0.16 -30.54
N SER A 384 -2.83 -0.14 -29.61
CA SER A 384 -3.72 0.85 -29.03
C SER A 384 -2.88 1.92 -28.33
N GLN A 385 -3.09 3.20 -28.65
CA GLN A 385 -2.44 4.30 -27.95
C GLN A 385 -3.01 4.40 -26.52
N SER A 386 -2.40 3.69 -25.57
CA SER A 386 -2.74 3.80 -24.16
C SER A 386 -1.97 4.96 -23.53
N ASP A 387 -2.68 5.97 -23.00
CA ASP A 387 -2.10 7.12 -22.30
C ASP A 387 -1.41 6.67 -20.99
N HIS A 388 -0.18 6.16 -21.11
CA HIS A 388 0.66 5.79 -19.97
C HIS A 388 1.18 7.05 -19.23
N SER A 389 1.55 6.91 -17.96
CA SER A 389 1.92 8.07 -17.13
C SER A 389 3.37 8.58 -17.30
N PHE A 390 4.24 7.83 -17.99
CA PHE A 390 5.64 8.20 -18.24
C PHE A 390 5.79 9.41 -19.18
N LYS A 391 6.76 10.29 -18.90
CA LYS A 391 7.08 11.49 -19.69
C LYS A 391 8.58 11.76 -19.66
N VAL A 392 9.08 12.48 -20.66
CA VAL A 392 10.46 12.99 -20.70
C VAL A 392 10.72 13.92 -19.49
N ALA A 393 11.95 13.87 -18.96
CA ALA A 393 12.40 14.55 -17.74
C ALA A 393 11.66 14.13 -16.46
N MET A 394 11.10 12.91 -16.44
CA MET A 394 10.69 12.26 -15.19
C MET A 394 11.75 11.30 -14.69
N ASN A 395 11.84 11.16 -13.36
CA ASN A 395 12.79 10.28 -12.68
C ASN A 395 12.13 9.05 -12.06
N LEU A 396 12.88 7.96 -12.04
CA LEU A 396 12.52 6.65 -11.50
C LEU A 396 13.78 5.90 -11.04
N GLU A 397 13.61 4.70 -10.50
CA GLU A 397 14.69 3.79 -10.12
C GLU A 397 14.76 2.63 -11.13
N ALA A 398 15.92 2.31 -11.70
CA ALA A 398 16.03 1.27 -12.73
C ALA A 398 17.22 0.33 -12.53
N VAL A 399 17.04 -0.94 -12.85
CA VAL A 399 18.10 -1.95 -12.85
C VAL A 399 19.11 -1.67 -13.96
N ASN A 400 20.39 -1.85 -13.67
CA ASN A 400 21.44 -1.87 -14.69
C ASN A 400 21.50 -3.26 -15.36
N PRO A 401 21.21 -3.41 -16.67
CA PRO A 401 21.20 -4.73 -17.33
C PRO A 401 22.58 -5.40 -17.41
N LEU A 402 23.68 -4.65 -17.26
CA LEU A 402 25.05 -5.19 -17.27
C LEU A 402 25.55 -5.60 -15.88
N SER A 403 24.86 -5.16 -14.82
CA SER A 403 25.15 -5.53 -13.43
C SER A 403 23.83 -5.52 -12.65
N PRO A 404 22.97 -6.54 -12.81
CA PRO A 404 21.60 -6.50 -12.30
C PRO A 404 21.49 -6.41 -10.78
N GLU A 405 22.54 -6.64 -10.02
CA GLU A 405 22.62 -6.36 -8.58
C GLU A 405 22.56 -4.86 -8.24
N HIS A 406 22.72 -3.96 -9.23
CA HIS A 406 22.67 -2.52 -9.04
C HIS A 406 21.38 -1.89 -9.59
N ILE A 407 20.70 -1.11 -8.74
CA ILE A 407 19.62 -0.20 -9.13
C ILE A 407 20.13 1.23 -9.06
N HIS A 408 19.79 2.02 -10.07
CA HIS A 408 20.28 3.38 -10.27
C HIS A 408 19.13 4.40 -10.28
N VAL A 409 19.44 5.64 -9.88
CA VAL A 409 18.70 6.84 -10.28
C VAL A 409 18.66 6.86 -11.81
N ALA A 410 17.47 6.98 -12.38
CA ALA A 410 17.27 7.00 -13.82
C ALA A 410 16.35 8.16 -14.25
N THR A 411 16.69 8.79 -15.38
CA THR A 411 15.95 9.91 -15.98
C THR A 411 15.39 9.49 -17.34
N VAL A 412 14.08 9.67 -17.56
CA VAL A 412 13.42 9.39 -18.85
C VAL A 412 13.83 10.46 -19.88
N THR A 413 14.60 10.09 -20.89
CA THR A 413 15.09 11.01 -21.93
C THR A 413 14.18 11.05 -23.17
N LYS A 414 13.49 9.94 -23.46
CA LYS A 414 12.68 9.77 -24.68
C LYS A 414 11.47 8.87 -24.41
N VAL A 415 10.39 9.09 -25.16
CA VAL A 415 9.15 8.30 -25.11
C VAL A 415 8.67 8.09 -26.55
N LYS A 416 8.40 6.84 -26.95
CA LYS A 416 7.86 6.46 -28.27
C LYS A 416 6.95 5.23 -28.12
N GLY A 417 5.68 5.34 -28.52
CA GLY A 417 4.73 4.24 -28.35
C GLY A 417 4.58 3.83 -26.88
N GLN A 418 4.92 2.59 -26.56
CA GLN A 418 4.93 2.03 -25.19
C GLN A 418 6.35 1.92 -24.61
N HIS A 419 7.34 2.59 -25.23
CA HIS A 419 8.75 2.45 -24.93
C HIS A 419 9.36 3.78 -24.46
N ILE A 420 10.24 3.67 -23.48
CA ILE A 420 10.95 4.79 -22.87
C ILE A 420 12.46 4.55 -22.92
N TRP A 421 13.20 5.63 -23.11
CA TRP A 421 14.66 5.63 -23.03
C TRP A 421 15.04 6.21 -21.67
N LEU A 422 15.91 5.52 -20.95
CA LEU A 422 16.41 5.92 -19.64
C LEU A 422 17.90 6.23 -19.72
N SER A 423 18.30 7.39 -19.21
CA SER A 423 19.68 7.63 -18.81
C SER A 423 19.85 7.15 -17.38
N LEU A 424 20.79 6.23 -17.13
CA LEU A 424 21.16 5.77 -15.79
C LEU A 424 22.26 6.67 -15.22
N GLU A 425 22.16 7.01 -13.93
CA GLU A 425 23.06 7.96 -13.27
C GLU A 425 23.88 7.32 -12.14
N GLY A 426 24.94 8.00 -11.67
CA GLY A 426 25.85 7.46 -10.65
C GLY A 426 26.83 6.37 -11.15
N LEU A 427 26.89 6.14 -12.47
CA LEU A 427 27.80 5.18 -13.09
C LEU A 427 29.25 5.71 -13.14
N LYS A 428 30.23 4.81 -12.98
CA LYS A 428 31.67 5.12 -13.10
C LYS A 428 32.10 5.43 -14.54
N GLN A 429 31.38 4.89 -15.52
CA GLN A 429 31.56 5.09 -16.95
C GLN A 429 30.20 5.36 -17.56
N ALA A 430 30.10 6.33 -18.47
CA ALA A 430 28.85 6.62 -19.16
C ALA A 430 28.42 5.40 -20.00
N MET A 431 27.15 5.02 -19.89
CA MET A 431 26.55 3.94 -20.68
C MET A 431 25.51 4.52 -21.65
N PRO A 432 25.14 3.79 -22.72
CA PRO A 432 24.07 4.20 -23.63
C PRO A 432 22.71 4.32 -22.92
N GLU A 433 21.76 4.97 -23.58
CA GLU A 433 20.37 5.02 -23.11
C GLU A 433 19.77 3.61 -23.09
N LEU A 434 19.17 3.23 -21.95
CA LEU A 434 18.46 1.97 -21.76
C LEU A 434 17.06 2.05 -22.38
N ILE A 435 16.76 1.17 -23.35
CA ILE A 435 15.45 1.05 -24.00
C ILE A 435 14.60 0.04 -23.22
N VAL A 436 13.51 0.50 -22.62
CA VAL A 436 12.59 -0.36 -21.86
C VAL A 436 11.12 -0.08 -22.21
N HIS A 437 10.31 -1.14 -22.09
CA HIS A 437 8.85 -1.03 -22.17
C HIS A 437 8.28 -0.48 -20.85
N VAL A 438 7.18 0.26 -20.91
CA VAL A 438 6.54 0.86 -19.72
C VAL A 438 6.03 -0.16 -18.70
N ASP A 439 5.81 -1.40 -19.11
CA ASP A 439 5.44 -2.52 -18.23
C ASP A 439 6.63 -3.44 -17.86
N SER A 440 7.87 -2.98 -18.06
CA SER A 440 9.07 -3.71 -17.61
C SER A 440 9.03 -3.98 -16.10
N LEU A 441 9.61 -5.10 -15.68
CA LEU A 441 9.74 -5.51 -14.27
C LEU A 441 11.04 -5.02 -13.61
N ASP A 442 11.88 -4.32 -14.37
CA ASP A 442 13.21 -3.82 -13.99
C ASP A 442 13.24 -2.28 -13.81
N ILE A 443 12.07 -1.65 -13.73
CA ILE A 443 11.88 -0.22 -13.46
C ILE A 443 10.92 -0.03 -12.29
N PHE A 444 11.27 0.85 -11.36
CA PHE A 444 10.59 1.01 -10.07
C PHE A 444 10.30 2.49 -9.78
N PRO A 445 9.27 2.81 -8.97
CA PRO A 445 9.00 4.17 -8.56
C PRO A 445 10.13 4.72 -7.67
N VAL A 446 10.25 6.04 -7.64
CA VAL A 446 11.09 6.77 -6.68
C VAL A 446 10.81 6.29 -5.24
N SER A 447 11.88 6.06 -4.47
CA SER A 447 11.88 5.50 -3.12
C SER A 447 11.48 4.01 -3.01
N TRP A 448 11.58 3.21 -4.08
CA TRP A 448 11.38 1.76 -4.00
C TRP A 448 12.53 1.06 -3.26
N CYS A 449 13.78 1.34 -3.65
CA CYS A 449 14.99 0.83 -2.99
C CYS A 449 14.97 1.20 -1.51
N GLU A 450 14.75 2.48 -1.22
CA GLU A 450 14.62 3.06 0.11
C GLU A 450 13.53 2.40 0.96
N THR A 451 12.35 2.12 0.38
CA THR A 451 11.24 1.44 1.07
C THR A 451 11.56 -0.02 1.39
N ASN A 452 12.26 -0.72 0.49
CA ASN A 452 12.58 -2.15 0.64
C ASN A 452 13.95 -2.42 1.31
N GLY A 453 14.74 -1.37 1.62
CA GLY A 453 16.09 -1.50 2.18
C GLY A 453 17.19 -1.84 1.17
N TYR A 454 16.91 -1.77 -0.13
CA TYR A 454 17.87 -2.07 -1.20
C TYR A 454 18.82 -0.89 -1.47
N PRO A 455 20.09 -1.11 -1.87
CA PRO A 455 20.99 -0.04 -2.28
C PRO A 455 20.52 0.68 -3.56
N LEU A 456 20.53 2.01 -3.53
CA LEU A 456 20.33 2.88 -4.70
C LEU A 456 21.64 3.59 -5.06
N LEU A 457 22.05 3.51 -6.33
CA LEU A 457 23.20 4.25 -6.86
C LEU A 457 22.77 5.57 -7.50
N TYR A 458 23.50 6.65 -7.19
CA TYR A 458 23.16 8.03 -7.54
C TYR A 458 24.43 8.85 -7.85
N PRO A 459 24.33 9.96 -8.60
CA PRO A 459 25.50 10.78 -8.94
C PRO A 459 25.98 11.60 -7.75
N ILE A 460 27.20 11.29 -7.27
CA ILE A 460 27.85 12.06 -6.20
C ILE A 460 28.42 13.36 -6.79
N LYS A 461 27.78 14.50 -6.51
CA LYS A 461 28.31 15.84 -6.85
C LYS A 461 29.56 16.12 -5.99
N PRO A 462 30.76 16.32 -6.59
CA PRO A 462 31.98 16.54 -5.81
C PRO A 462 32.00 17.94 -5.19
N LYS A 463 31.62 18.04 -3.91
CA LYS A 463 31.88 19.24 -3.09
C LYS A 463 33.40 19.42 -2.95
N GLY A 464 33.89 20.63 -3.21
CA GLY A 464 35.33 20.89 -3.41
C GLY A 464 36.19 20.56 -2.18
N GLY A 465 37.15 19.64 -2.36
CA GLY A 465 38.02 19.14 -1.30
C GLY A 465 38.18 17.62 -1.44
N GLY A 466 39.28 17.18 -2.05
CA GLY A 466 39.43 15.78 -2.46
C GLY A 466 39.51 14.80 -1.28
N SER A 467 38.67 13.76 -1.31
CA SER A 467 38.80 12.58 -0.46
C SER A 467 38.28 11.33 -1.17
N LYS A 468 38.56 10.15 -0.62
CA LYS A 468 38.50 8.86 -1.34
C LYS A 468 37.08 8.32 -1.53
N ILE A 469 36.92 7.48 -2.56
CA ILE A 469 35.66 6.82 -2.95
C ILE A 469 35.15 5.92 -1.81
N GLY A 470 33.95 6.22 -1.31
CA GLY A 470 33.22 5.36 -0.37
C GLY A 470 32.57 4.18 -1.09
N SER A 471 33.32 3.09 -1.29
CA SER A 471 32.79 1.84 -1.85
C SER A 471 32.22 0.96 -0.73
N LEU A 472 30.90 0.93 -0.56
CA LEU A 472 30.24 -0.02 0.34
C LEU A 472 30.08 -1.41 -0.30
N CYS A 473 31.22 -2.09 -0.48
CA CYS A 473 31.27 -3.54 -0.56
C CYS A 473 31.71 -4.07 0.82
N GLY A 474 30.75 -4.44 1.65
CA GLY A 474 30.96 -5.04 2.98
C GLY A 474 30.16 -6.35 3.11
N PRO A 475 30.60 -7.31 3.93
CA PRO A 475 30.09 -8.68 3.87
C PRO A 475 28.66 -8.83 4.39
N LEU A 476 27.98 -9.86 3.86
CA LEU A 476 26.68 -10.36 4.31
C LEU A 476 26.70 -10.70 5.82
N PHE A 477 26.08 -9.87 6.64
CA PHE A 477 25.74 -10.22 8.02
C PHE A 477 24.36 -10.86 8.08
N ASN A 478 24.29 -12.14 7.75
CA ASN A 478 23.12 -12.96 8.00
C ASN A 478 23.16 -13.49 9.45
N LEU A 479 22.26 -13.02 10.32
CA LEU A 479 21.74 -13.79 11.47
C LEU A 479 20.55 -13.07 12.12
N ASN A 480 19.48 -13.83 12.36
CA ASN A 480 18.27 -13.49 13.14
C ASN A 480 17.38 -12.36 12.58
N GLY A 481 16.31 -12.76 11.88
CA GLY A 481 15.40 -11.85 11.20
C GLY A 481 14.51 -11.01 12.12
N VAL A 482 14.68 -9.69 12.04
CA VAL A 482 13.64 -8.67 12.26
C VAL A 482 13.79 -7.64 11.14
N HIS A 483 12.72 -7.33 10.39
CA HIS A 483 12.76 -6.27 9.37
C HIS A 483 12.97 -4.90 10.03
N MET A 484 14.23 -4.44 10.09
CA MET A 484 14.58 -3.11 10.56
C MET A 484 14.41 -2.08 9.43
N TRP A 485 13.18 -1.57 9.28
CA TRP A 485 12.84 -0.48 8.37
C TRP A 485 13.77 0.73 8.57
N ASN A 486 14.31 1.30 7.49
CA ASN A 486 15.18 2.49 7.55
C ASN A 486 14.43 3.73 8.07
N GLY A 487 14.70 4.13 9.31
CA GLY A 487 13.85 5.02 10.12
C GLY A 487 13.55 6.41 9.52
N LYS A 488 14.35 6.88 8.55
CA LYS A 488 14.20 8.17 7.85
C LYS A 488 12.85 8.32 7.13
N TYR A 489 12.21 7.23 6.71
CA TYR A 489 10.95 7.24 5.94
C TYR A 489 9.82 6.40 6.57
N CYS A 490 10.06 5.84 7.77
CA CYS A 490 9.03 5.16 8.53
C CYS A 490 8.07 6.18 9.14
N CYS A 491 6.82 6.22 8.69
CA CYS A 491 5.81 7.01 9.35
C CYS A 491 5.58 6.46 10.76
N PRO A 492 5.87 7.21 11.83
CA PRO A 492 5.43 6.83 13.17
C PRO A 492 3.90 6.73 13.20
N LYS A 493 3.36 5.90 14.11
CA LYS A 493 1.91 5.76 14.34
C LYS A 493 1.24 7.14 14.45
N ILE A 494 0.36 7.45 13.52
CA ILE A 494 -0.37 8.71 13.48
C ILE A 494 -1.63 8.56 14.29
N TYR A 495 -1.62 9.06 15.52
CA TYR A 495 -2.73 8.96 16.46
C TYR A 495 -3.81 9.99 16.11
N PHE A 496 -5.08 9.56 16.14
CA PHE A 496 -6.23 10.45 16.14
C PHE A 496 -6.60 10.80 17.57
N ASN A 497 -6.27 12.01 18.00
CA ASN A 497 -6.51 12.44 19.38
C ASN A 497 -7.95 12.94 19.53
N HIS A 498 -8.92 12.02 19.53
CA HIS A 498 -10.38 12.29 19.46
C HIS A 498 -10.91 13.28 20.52
N ARG A 499 -10.19 13.49 21.63
CA ARG A 499 -10.51 14.47 22.70
C ARG A 499 -10.13 15.91 22.34
N CYS A 500 -9.30 16.13 21.32
CA CYS A 500 -8.89 17.46 20.87
C CYS A 500 -10.01 18.19 20.09
N PHE A 501 -9.86 19.52 19.96
CA PHE A 501 -10.82 20.34 19.23
C PHE A 501 -10.76 20.07 17.70
N SER A 502 -11.86 19.56 17.12
CA SER A 502 -11.94 19.14 15.72
C SER A 502 -12.15 20.25 14.69
N GLY A 503 -12.23 21.53 15.11
CA GLY A 503 -12.40 22.65 14.19
C GLY A 503 -13.82 22.83 13.63
N PRO A 504 -14.00 23.70 12.61
CA PRO A 504 -15.29 23.99 11.99
C PRO A 504 -15.61 23.09 10.78
N TYR A 505 -14.62 22.41 10.18
CA TYR A 505 -14.81 21.59 8.97
C TYR A 505 -15.06 20.10 9.25
N LEU A 506 -14.50 19.55 10.34
CA LEU A 506 -14.56 18.13 10.70
C LEU A 506 -15.71 17.82 11.69
N ASN A 507 -16.39 16.68 11.49
CA ASN A 507 -17.47 16.26 12.38
C ASN A 507 -16.92 15.54 13.62
N LYS A 508 -17.18 16.05 14.82
CA LYS A 508 -16.63 15.46 16.07
C LYS A 508 -17.07 14.01 16.28
N GLY A 509 -18.29 13.63 15.88
CA GLY A 509 -18.75 12.23 15.95
C GLY A 509 -17.85 11.33 15.10
N ARG A 510 -17.81 11.59 13.78
CA ARG A 510 -16.98 10.84 12.83
C ARG A 510 -15.49 10.83 13.13
N ILE A 511 -14.96 11.87 13.77
CA ILE A 511 -13.57 11.90 14.24
C ILE A 511 -13.34 11.00 15.45
N ALA A 512 -14.37 10.72 16.27
CA ALA A 512 -14.35 9.71 17.33
C ALA A 512 -14.72 8.29 16.84
N GLU A 513 -15.26 8.15 15.64
CA GLU A 513 -15.49 6.88 14.93
C GLU A 513 -14.25 6.41 14.13
N LEU A 514 -13.18 7.22 14.04
CA LEU A 514 -11.92 6.83 13.40
C LEU A 514 -11.10 5.85 14.27
N PRO A 515 -10.21 5.02 13.67
CA PRO A 515 -9.27 4.22 14.43
C PRO A 515 -8.37 5.09 15.31
N GLN A 516 -7.86 4.54 16.42
CA GLN A 516 -7.02 5.31 17.36
C GLN A 516 -5.70 5.77 16.72
N CYS A 517 -5.14 5.00 15.78
CA CYS A 517 -4.00 5.40 14.96
C CYS A 517 -3.99 4.71 13.59
N VAL A 518 -3.14 5.21 12.69
CA VAL A 518 -2.79 4.58 11.41
C VAL A 518 -1.26 4.46 11.32
N GLY A 519 -0.76 3.37 10.74
CA GLY A 519 0.67 3.04 10.67
C GLY A 519 1.18 2.19 11.84
N PRO A 520 2.51 1.95 11.94
CA PRO A 520 3.56 2.54 11.12
C PRO A 520 3.59 1.99 9.68
N GLY A 521 4.41 2.58 8.82
CA GLY A 521 4.56 2.21 7.41
C GLY A 521 5.09 3.38 6.57
N ASN A 522 5.11 3.29 5.25
CA ASN A 522 5.58 4.38 4.38
C ASN A 522 4.81 5.71 4.63
N CYS A 523 5.54 6.82 4.79
CA CYS A 523 4.95 8.15 5.07
C CYS A 523 3.88 8.59 4.08
N VAL A 524 4.08 8.37 2.78
CA VAL A 524 3.11 8.77 1.75
C VAL A 524 1.82 7.98 1.95
N LEU A 525 1.89 6.66 2.13
CA LEU A 525 0.72 5.80 2.29
C LEU A 525 -0.04 6.10 3.58
N VAL A 526 0.66 6.16 4.72
CA VAL A 526 0.05 6.42 6.04
C VAL A 526 -0.60 7.81 6.09
N LEU A 527 0.05 8.84 5.56
CA LEU A 527 -0.54 10.19 5.52
C LEU A 527 -1.68 10.31 4.51
N LYS A 528 -1.59 9.65 3.34
CA LYS A 528 -2.66 9.60 2.33
C LYS A 528 -3.93 8.96 2.87
N GLU A 529 -3.81 7.91 3.68
CA GLU A 529 -4.96 7.31 4.37
C GLU A 529 -5.49 8.22 5.50
N VAL A 530 -4.61 8.74 6.38
CA VAL A 530 -5.00 9.69 7.45
C VAL A 530 -5.78 10.90 6.90
N LEU A 531 -5.32 11.49 5.78
CA LEU A 531 -6.01 12.59 5.11
C LEU A 531 -7.35 12.15 4.50
N THR A 532 -7.42 10.95 3.92
CA THR A 532 -8.66 10.39 3.35
C THR A 532 -9.71 10.17 4.43
N LEU A 533 -9.33 9.60 5.59
CA LEU A 533 -10.18 9.49 6.78
C LEU A 533 -10.68 10.86 7.27
N LEU A 534 -9.79 11.85 7.40
CA LEU A 534 -10.15 13.23 7.79
C LEU A 534 -11.13 13.89 6.80
N ILE A 535 -10.91 13.69 5.50
CA ILE A 535 -11.77 14.20 4.42
C ILE A 535 -13.17 13.58 4.50
N ASN A 536 -13.27 12.27 4.74
CA ASN A 536 -14.55 11.56 4.85
C ASN A 536 -15.31 11.88 6.16
N SER A 537 -14.58 12.07 7.26
CA SER A 537 -15.11 12.54 8.56
C SER A 537 -15.50 14.03 8.58
N ALA A 538 -15.37 14.75 7.46
CA ALA A 538 -15.83 16.13 7.32
C ALA A 538 -17.36 16.28 7.22
N TYR A 539 -17.90 17.41 7.69
CA TYR A 539 -19.30 17.79 7.42
C TYR A 539 -19.56 17.99 5.91
N LYS A 540 -18.52 18.42 5.17
CA LYS A 540 -18.51 18.60 3.71
C LYS A 540 -17.10 18.24 3.19
N PRO A 541 -16.84 16.99 2.77
CA PRO A 541 -15.53 16.52 2.30
C PRO A 541 -14.88 17.46 1.27
N SER A 542 -15.66 17.96 0.29
CA SER A 542 -15.15 18.89 -0.72
C SER A 542 -14.69 20.25 -0.18
N ARG A 543 -15.02 20.64 1.07
CA ARG A 543 -14.45 21.84 1.71
C ARG A 543 -13.10 21.57 2.35
N VAL A 544 -12.94 20.45 3.07
CA VAL A 544 -11.62 20.02 3.58
C VAL A 544 -10.65 19.86 2.42
N LEU A 545 -11.05 19.11 1.39
CA LEU A 545 -10.26 18.91 0.17
C LEU A 545 -9.85 20.22 -0.54
N ARG A 546 -10.59 21.33 -0.38
CA ARG A 546 -10.24 22.67 -0.93
C ARG A 546 -9.37 23.54 -0.02
N GLU A 547 -9.43 23.36 1.30
CA GLU A 547 -8.54 24.10 2.24
C GLU A 547 -7.19 23.35 2.41
N LEU A 548 -7.09 22.10 1.91
CA LEU A 548 -5.86 21.32 1.76
C LEU A 548 -5.23 21.39 0.36
N GLN A 549 -6.00 21.83 -0.64
CA GLN A 549 -5.54 21.92 -2.03
C GLN A 549 -4.35 22.89 -2.18
N LEU A 550 -3.39 22.52 -3.03
CA LEU A 550 -2.28 23.39 -3.43
C LEU A 550 -2.77 24.68 -4.12
N ASP A 551 -2.24 25.83 -3.71
CA ASP A 551 -2.49 27.14 -4.33
C ASP A 551 -1.51 27.38 -5.49
N GLN A 552 -1.99 27.94 -6.61
CA GLN A 552 -1.26 27.97 -7.88
C GLN A 552 -0.15 29.04 -7.97
N GLU A 553 -0.02 29.94 -6.98
CA GLU A 553 0.88 31.11 -7.03
C GLU A 553 2.06 31.03 -6.04
N GLY A 554 2.39 29.82 -5.56
CA GLY A 554 3.58 29.56 -4.74
C GLY A 554 4.74 28.96 -5.55
N ARG A 555 5.99 29.25 -5.17
CA ARG A 555 7.13 28.39 -5.52
C ARG A 555 7.03 27.14 -4.63
N TRP A 556 7.03 25.96 -5.24
CA TRP A 556 6.76 24.69 -4.55
C TRP A 556 7.99 23.78 -4.56
N HIS A 557 8.16 23.05 -3.45
CA HIS A 557 9.29 22.21 -3.09
C HIS A 557 8.70 20.91 -2.51
N GLY A 558 8.38 19.93 -3.37
CA GLY A 558 7.81 18.62 -2.95
C GLY A 558 6.66 18.06 -3.81
N HIS A 559 6.28 16.82 -3.51
CA HIS A 559 5.33 16.01 -4.29
C HIS A 559 3.84 16.26 -3.95
N GLY A 560 2.98 16.20 -4.97
CA GLY A 560 1.54 16.48 -4.86
C GLY A 560 0.64 15.28 -5.11
N GLU A 561 -0.03 14.79 -4.07
CA GLU A 561 -0.91 13.61 -4.12
C GLU A 561 -2.37 13.95 -4.46
N THR A 562 -2.98 13.19 -5.37
CA THR A 562 -4.36 13.48 -5.84
C THR A 562 -5.42 12.77 -5.00
N LEU A 563 -5.88 13.45 -3.96
CA LEU A 563 -6.94 12.95 -3.07
C LEU A 563 -8.33 13.09 -3.73
N LYS A 564 -9.20 12.11 -3.47
CA LYS A 564 -10.54 11.96 -4.07
C LYS A 564 -11.60 11.96 -2.97
N ALA A 565 -12.70 12.68 -3.15
CA ALA A 565 -13.81 12.73 -2.19
C ALA A 565 -15.18 12.65 -2.86
N LYS A 566 -16.10 11.81 -2.36
CA LYS A 566 -17.49 11.73 -2.82
C LYS A 566 -18.41 12.49 -1.86
N TYR A 567 -19.29 13.35 -2.36
CA TYR A 567 -20.30 14.05 -1.55
C TYR A 567 -21.57 14.36 -2.36
N LYS A 568 -22.72 13.87 -1.88
CA LYS A 568 -24.05 13.99 -2.53
C LYS A 568 -24.00 13.59 -4.02
N GLY A 569 -23.56 12.37 -4.28
CA GLY A 569 -23.46 11.80 -5.64
C GLY A 569 -22.38 12.41 -6.54
N LYS A 570 -21.65 13.45 -6.11
CA LYS A 570 -20.60 14.10 -6.90
C LYS A 570 -19.22 13.80 -6.36
N SER A 571 -18.31 13.42 -7.25
CA SER A 571 -16.89 13.24 -6.98
C SER A 571 -16.16 14.58 -7.09
N TYR A 572 -15.19 14.80 -6.21
CA TYR A 572 -14.26 15.92 -6.20
C TYR A 572 -12.85 15.35 -6.15
N ARG A 573 -11.89 16.01 -6.80
CA ARG A 573 -10.45 15.70 -6.73
C ARG A 573 -9.68 16.98 -6.43
N ALA A 574 -8.58 16.89 -5.70
CA ALA A 574 -7.60 17.97 -5.58
C ALA A 574 -6.21 17.39 -5.28
N THR A 575 -5.18 18.07 -5.76
CA THR A 575 -3.79 17.77 -5.43
C THR A 575 -3.43 18.39 -4.08
N VAL A 576 -2.84 17.61 -3.20
CA VAL A 576 -2.51 17.94 -1.80
C VAL A 576 -1.06 17.56 -1.54
N GLU A 577 -0.33 18.48 -0.90
CA GLU A 577 1.02 18.30 -0.36
C GLU A 577 1.05 17.12 0.64
N ILE A 578 1.95 16.15 0.47
CA ILE A 578 2.22 15.07 1.45
C ILE A 578 3.74 14.90 1.58
N VAL A 579 4.24 14.81 2.82
CA VAL A 579 5.68 14.67 3.10
C VAL A 579 6.13 13.20 3.03
N ARG A 580 7.34 12.96 2.51
CA ARG A 580 7.93 11.62 2.38
C ARG A 580 8.76 11.17 3.59
N THR A 581 9.41 12.09 4.32
CA THR A 581 10.33 11.77 5.42
C THR A 581 9.68 11.87 6.81
N ALA A 582 10.12 11.00 7.73
CA ALA A 582 9.56 10.82 9.06
C ALA A 582 9.77 12.01 10.01
N ASP A 583 10.83 12.79 9.81
CA ASP A 583 11.09 14.04 10.54
C ASP A 583 10.02 15.11 10.20
N ARG A 584 9.68 15.25 8.91
CA ARG A 584 8.71 16.22 8.40
C ARG A 584 7.26 15.87 8.80
N VAL A 585 6.94 14.59 9.03
CA VAL A 585 5.61 14.10 9.46
C VAL A 585 5.06 14.88 10.67
N ALA A 586 5.90 15.14 11.68
CA ALA A 586 5.48 15.79 12.92
C ALA A 586 5.05 17.25 12.71
N GLU A 587 5.68 17.95 11.76
CA GLU A 587 5.30 19.32 11.40
C GLU A 587 4.11 19.33 10.42
N PHE A 588 4.10 18.41 9.46
CA PHE A 588 3.04 18.26 8.47
C PHE A 588 1.64 18.09 9.11
N CYS A 589 1.53 17.21 10.10
CA CYS A 589 0.28 16.99 10.84
C CYS A 589 -0.20 18.28 11.53
N ARG A 590 0.71 19.04 12.16
CA ARG A 590 0.39 20.34 12.81
C ARG A 590 -0.04 21.39 11.78
N LYS A 591 0.74 21.58 10.71
CA LYS A 591 0.44 22.49 9.58
C LYS A 591 -0.93 22.19 9.00
N THR A 592 -1.25 20.91 8.78
CA THR A 592 -2.55 20.45 8.28
C THR A 592 -3.70 20.73 9.25
N CYS A 593 -3.53 20.46 10.55
CA CYS A 593 -4.51 20.83 11.57
C CYS A 593 -4.81 22.34 11.57
N ILE A 594 -3.76 23.17 11.45
CA ILE A 594 -3.88 24.63 11.39
C ILE A 594 -4.55 25.09 10.08
N LYS A 595 -4.25 24.47 8.93
CA LYS A 595 -4.99 24.68 7.66
C LYS A 595 -6.50 24.43 7.84
N LEU A 596 -6.88 23.44 8.67
CA LEU A 596 -8.27 23.06 8.98
C LEU A 596 -8.89 23.73 10.22
N GLU A 597 -8.28 24.79 10.75
CA GLU A 597 -8.80 25.56 11.90
C GLU A 597 -9.14 24.68 13.13
N CYS A 598 -8.41 23.58 13.32
CA CYS A 598 -8.57 22.63 14.43
C CYS A 598 -7.31 22.59 15.32
N CYS A 599 -7.32 21.77 16.37
CA CYS A 599 -6.19 21.65 17.30
C CYS A 599 -4.91 21.18 16.57
N PRO A 600 -3.75 21.85 16.72
CA PRO A 600 -2.46 21.40 16.18
C PRO A 600 -2.04 19.96 16.53
N ASN A 601 -2.62 19.37 17.57
CA ASN A 601 -2.43 17.97 17.96
C ASN A 601 -3.69 17.11 17.75
N LEU A 602 -4.64 17.50 16.89
CA LEU A 602 -5.85 16.70 16.62
C LEU A 602 -5.49 15.33 16.02
N PHE A 603 -4.48 15.29 15.16
CA PHE A 603 -3.82 14.07 14.74
C PHE A 603 -2.30 14.30 14.65
N GLY A 604 -1.52 13.23 14.73
CA GLY A 604 -0.06 13.28 14.58
C GLY A 604 0.67 12.18 15.35
N PRO A 605 2.02 12.17 15.31
CA PRO A 605 2.85 11.11 15.92
C PRO A 605 2.80 11.03 17.45
N ARG A 606 2.12 11.96 18.12
CA ARG A 606 2.01 12.02 19.58
C ARG A 606 0.57 11.76 20.03
N MET A 607 0.35 10.66 20.73
CA MET A 607 -0.90 10.39 21.44
C MET A 607 -1.12 11.42 22.57
N VAL A 608 -2.36 11.87 22.75
CA VAL A 608 -2.80 12.81 23.80
C VAL A 608 -3.88 12.13 24.65
N LEU A 609 -3.47 11.54 25.77
CA LEU A 609 -4.32 10.72 26.65
C LEU A 609 -5.44 11.54 27.32
N GLU A 610 -5.10 12.52 28.15
CA GLU A 610 -6.08 13.32 28.92
C GLU A 610 -6.07 14.82 28.61
N ARG A 611 -4.88 15.45 28.63
CA ARG A 611 -4.71 16.90 28.52
C ARG A 611 -3.83 17.24 27.32
N CYS A 612 -4.36 18.05 26.40
CA CYS A 612 -3.63 18.56 25.25
C CYS A 612 -2.74 19.73 25.67
N SER A 613 -1.51 19.82 25.15
CA SER A 613 -0.58 20.95 25.40
C SER A 613 -1.19 22.31 25.05
N GLU A 614 -1.99 22.36 23.98
CA GLU A 614 -2.67 23.58 23.52
C GLU A 614 -3.87 23.98 24.40
N ASN A 615 -4.17 23.21 25.46
CA ASN A 615 -5.34 23.36 26.32
C ASN A 615 -6.67 23.47 25.55
N CYS A 616 -6.74 22.88 24.34
CA CYS A 616 -7.85 23.07 23.39
C CYS A 616 -9.21 22.56 23.91
N SER A 617 -9.20 21.63 24.88
CA SER A 617 -10.39 21.13 25.58
C SER A 617 -10.97 22.09 26.62
N VAL A 618 -10.19 23.10 27.05
CA VAL A 618 -10.58 24.11 28.06
C VAL A 618 -11.13 25.38 27.41
N LEU A 619 -10.89 25.57 26.11
CA LEU A 619 -11.34 26.75 25.35
C LEU A 619 -12.72 26.49 24.72
N THR A 620 -13.68 27.39 24.97
CA THR A 620 -14.97 27.34 24.27
C THR A 620 -14.78 27.54 22.76
N LYS A 621 -15.65 26.92 21.94
CA LYS A 621 -15.57 26.97 20.46
C LYS A 621 -15.39 28.40 19.93
N THR A 622 -16.11 29.37 20.48
CA THR A 622 -16.01 30.79 20.14
C THR A 622 -14.64 31.39 20.49
N LYS A 623 -14.08 31.03 21.65
CA LYS A 623 -12.77 31.50 22.12
C LYS A 623 -11.63 30.87 21.32
N TYR A 624 -11.72 29.58 20.99
CA TYR A 624 -10.72 28.89 20.15
C TYR A 624 -10.65 29.51 18.74
N THR A 625 -11.81 29.70 18.07
CA THR A 625 -11.86 30.34 16.75
C THR A 625 -11.40 31.81 16.77
N TYR A 626 -11.48 32.51 17.91
CA TYR A 626 -10.96 33.87 18.05
C TYR A 626 -9.43 33.96 18.08
N TYR A 627 -8.74 33.00 18.72
CA TYR A 627 -7.27 32.98 18.82
C TYR A 627 -6.59 32.28 17.64
N TYR A 628 -7.22 31.26 17.04
CA TYR A 628 -6.60 30.41 16.01
C TYR A 628 -7.26 30.48 14.61
N GLY A 629 -8.40 31.19 14.47
CA GLY A 629 -9.12 31.30 13.20
C GLY A 629 -8.56 32.36 12.25
N LYS A 630 -8.39 32.02 10.96
CA LYS A 630 -7.95 32.98 9.92
C LYS A 630 -8.97 34.14 9.79
N LYS A 631 -8.51 35.40 9.94
CA LYS A 631 -9.27 36.61 9.56
C LYS A 631 -9.43 36.69 8.03
N LYS A 632 -10.30 35.85 7.44
CA LYS A 632 -10.52 35.72 5.99
C LYS A 632 -11.10 37.01 5.37
N SER A 633 -10.22 37.90 4.93
CA SER A 633 -10.50 38.82 3.81
C SER A 633 -10.59 38.02 2.50
N ARG A 634 -11.14 38.64 1.44
CA ARG A 634 -11.51 38.05 0.13
C ARG A 634 -12.57 36.92 0.23
N ARG A 635 -13.78 37.19 -0.26
CA ARG A 635 -14.76 36.14 -0.61
C ARG A 635 -14.42 35.63 -2.01
N VAL A 636 -13.73 34.49 -2.11
CA VAL A 636 -13.48 33.85 -3.41
C VAL A 636 -14.78 33.24 -3.95
N GLY A 637 -14.97 33.31 -5.26
CA GLY A 637 -16.18 32.88 -5.95
C GLY A 637 -16.31 31.36 -6.11
N ARG A 638 -17.34 30.95 -6.85
CA ARG A 638 -17.52 29.55 -7.28
C ARG A 638 -16.66 29.33 -8.54
N PRO A 639 -15.87 28.24 -8.63
CA PRO A 639 -15.10 27.94 -9.84
C PRO A 639 -16.00 27.76 -11.07
N PRO A 640 -15.51 28.09 -12.29
CA PRO A 640 -16.21 27.78 -13.53
C PRO A 640 -16.21 26.27 -13.80
N GLY A 641 -17.08 25.83 -14.70
CA GLY A 641 -17.05 24.47 -15.24
C GLY A 641 -17.48 24.48 -16.70
N GLY A 642 -16.61 23.96 -17.58
CA GLY A 642 -17.01 23.37 -18.85
C GLY A 642 -17.30 21.87 -18.66
N HIS A 643 -17.94 21.17 -19.59
CA HIS A 643 -18.45 21.62 -20.89
C HIS A 643 -19.89 21.14 -21.10
N SER A 644 -20.68 21.90 -21.85
CA SER A 644 -21.95 21.47 -22.44
C SER A 644 -22.27 22.38 -23.62
N ASN A 645 -22.36 21.83 -24.82
CA ASN A 645 -22.54 22.62 -26.04
C ASN A 645 -23.99 23.09 -26.19
N LEU A 646 -24.20 24.41 -26.36
CA LEU A 646 -25.38 25.02 -26.99
C LEU A 646 -25.06 26.51 -27.27
N GLU A 647 -25.64 27.05 -28.35
CA GLU A 647 -25.17 28.29 -28.98
C GLU A 647 -25.76 29.59 -28.40
N GLY A 648 -25.08 30.70 -28.73
CA GLY A 648 -25.66 32.03 -28.98
C GLY A 648 -26.83 32.54 -28.15
N GLY A 649 -26.56 33.19 -27.00
CA GLY A 649 -27.55 33.94 -26.23
C GLY A 649 -27.07 35.32 -25.78
N VAL A 650 -27.61 36.41 -26.36
CA VAL A 650 -27.15 37.79 -26.11
C VAL A 650 -27.63 38.35 -24.76
N LYS A 651 -26.74 39.08 -24.08
CA LYS A 651 -26.96 39.74 -22.77
C LYS A 651 -28.15 40.71 -22.79
N ARG A 652 -29.00 40.68 -21.76
CA ARG A 652 -29.86 41.83 -21.35
C ARG A 652 -29.47 42.38 -19.97
N ARG A 653 -29.52 43.71 -19.83
CA ARG A 653 -29.22 44.46 -18.59
C ARG A 653 -30.51 44.98 -17.93
N GLY A 654 -30.57 44.95 -16.59
CA GLY A 654 -31.57 45.66 -15.79
C GLY A 654 -32.21 44.76 -14.70
N ARG A 655 -32.67 45.28 -13.56
CA ARG A 655 -32.67 46.67 -13.04
C ARG A 655 -32.13 46.75 -11.60
N ARG A 656 -31.63 47.93 -11.25
CA ARG A 656 -31.04 48.31 -9.95
C ARG A 656 -32.13 48.82 -9.01
N ARG A 657 -32.20 48.37 -7.74
CA ARG A 657 -32.94 49.07 -6.67
C ARG A 657 -32.17 49.04 -5.35
N LYS A 658 -32.08 50.19 -4.67
CA LYS A 658 -31.30 50.39 -3.43
C LYS A 658 -32.22 50.34 -2.20
N ARG A 659 -31.85 49.50 -1.23
CA ARG A 659 -31.83 49.72 0.23
C ARG A 659 -32.77 50.80 0.83
N ARG A 660 -33.66 50.37 1.74
CA ARG A 660 -34.07 51.16 2.94
C ARG A 660 -33.77 50.32 4.20
N LYS A 661 -33.72 50.93 5.39
CA LYS A 661 -33.27 50.29 6.65
C LYS A 661 -33.99 50.94 7.84
N GLN A 662 -34.04 50.23 8.98
CA GLN A 662 -34.70 50.60 10.25
C GLN A 662 -36.24 50.58 10.15
N LEU A 663 -37.05 50.37 11.21
CA LEU A 663 -36.79 50.46 12.67
C LEU A 663 -37.48 49.34 13.48
N PHE A 664 -37.39 49.46 14.82
CA PHE A 664 -38.03 48.67 15.90
C PHE A 664 -39.52 48.32 15.72
N VAL A 665 -39.96 47.23 16.38
CA VAL A 665 -40.85 47.27 17.56
C VAL A 665 -40.81 45.92 18.31
N HIS A 666 -41.11 45.94 19.61
CA HIS A 666 -41.02 44.80 20.52
C HIS A 666 -42.42 44.35 20.99
N LYS A 667 -42.54 43.10 21.48
CA LYS A 667 -43.52 42.65 22.48
C LYS A 667 -45.02 42.59 22.09
N LYS A 668 -45.52 41.37 21.88
CA LYS A 668 -46.82 40.96 22.46
C LYS A 668 -46.74 39.50 22.96
N ARG A 669 -47.36 39.24 24.11
CA ARG A 669 -47.44 37.96 24.86
C ARG A 669 -48.87 37.85 25.39
N ARG A 670 -49.47 36.66 25.32
CA ARG A 670 -50.68 36.12 26.02
C ARG A 670 -51.20 34.94 25.16
N SER A 671 -51.73 33.82 25.67
CA SER A 671 -51.79 33.29 27.03
C SER A 671 -51.99 31.77 26.98
N SER A 672 -51.61 31.06 28.04
CA SER A 672 -52.36 29.91 28.57
C SER A 672 -52.79 30.28 30.00
N ALA A 673 -53.86 29.68 30.52
CA ALA A 673 -54.42 30.04 31.82
C ALA A 673 -55.22 28.91 32.48
N SER A 674 -54.95 28.65 33.76
CA SER A 674 -55.88 28.08 34.74
C SER A 674 -55.27 28.16 36.15
N LEU A 675 -55.92 28.92 37.04
CA LEU A 675 -56.20 28.64 38.46
C LEU A 675 -55.06 27.98 39.31
N ASP A 676 -54.41 28.61 40.32
CA ASP A 676 -54.89 29.13 41.64
C ASP A 676 -54.43 28.18 42.80
N ASN A 677 -54.30 28.54 44.10
CA ASN A 677 -54.45 29.81 44.83
C ASN A 677 -53.67 29.85 46.19
N THR A 678 -53.39 31.06 46.72
CA THR A 678 -53.11 31.40 48.17
C THR A 678 -51.82 30.81 48.88
N PRO A 679 -51.39 31.27 50.09
CA PRO A 679 -50.01 31.82 50.20
C PRO A 679 -49.18 31.44 51.46
N ALA A 680 -48.07 32.19 51.65
CA ALA A 680 -47.24 32.42 52.86
C ALA A 680 -45.91 31.64 53.01
N GLY A 681 -44.87 32.33 53.49
CA GLY A 681 -43.53 31.77 53.81
C GLY A 681 -42.34 32.68 53.45
N SER A 682 -41.53 33.08 54.44
CA SER A 682 -40.29 33.90 54.36
C SER A 682 -39.63 33.96 55.76
N PRO A 683 -38.38 34.45 55.98
CA PRO A 683 -37.35 34.97 55.06
C PRO A 683 -35.87 34.49 55.29
N GLN A 684 -34.97 34.84 54.34
CA GLN A 684 -33.48 34.99 54.50
C GLN A 684 -32.67 33.71 54.85
N VAL A 685 -31.33 33.59 54.73
CA VAL A 685 -30.11 34.45 54.72
C VAL A 685 -29.05 33.73 53.80
N THR A 686 -28.02 34.25 53.08
CA THR A 686 -27.33 35.54 52.72
C THR A 686 -27.11 35.55 51.15
N GLN A 687 -26.38 36.37 50.36
CA GLN A 687 -25.23 37.32 50.39
C GLN A 687 -23.81 36.67 50.44
N HIS A 688 -22.74 37.08 49.71
CA HIS A 688 -22.45 38.07 48.64
C HIS A 688 -21.38 37.43 47.68
N ALA A 689 -21.35 37.61 46.35
CA ALA A 689 -21.07 38.78 45.50
C ALA A 689 -19.56 39.19 45.34
N CYS A 690 -19.08 39.16 44.07
CA CYS A 690 -17.77 39.58 43.52
C CYS A 690 -17.50 41.12 43.65
N PRO A 691 -16.27 41.69 43.43
CA PRO A 691 -15.40 41.42 42.26
C PRO A 691 -13.86 41.66 42.29
N ASN A 692 -13.22 41.19 41.19
CA ASN A 692 -12.05 41.72 40.45
C ASN A 692 -10.85 42.41 41.15
N ILE A 693 -9.65 41.84 40.97
CA ILE A 693 -8.38 42.60 40.78
C ILE A 693 -7.61 41.97 39.60
N HIS A 694 -6.85 42.79 38.85
CA HIS A 694 -6.11 42.36 37.66
C HIS A 694 -4.71 42.99 37.59
N THR A 695 -3.70 42.42 38.27
CA THR A 695 -2.27 42.74 38.06
C THR A 695 -1.32 41.62 38.49
N HIS A 696 -0.56 41.11 37.51
CA HIS A 696 0.91 40.97 37.50
C HIS A 696 1.71 41.56 38.68
N ILE A 697 2.87 41.04 39.09
CA ILE A 697 3.58 39.75 38.84
C ILE A 697 4.73 39.67 39.88
N ASN A 698 5.26 38.49 40.23
CA ASN A 698 6.50 38.23 41.00
C ASN A 698 6.74 39.13 42.26
N ALA A 699 6.80 38.61 43.49
CA ALA A 699 7.37 37.34 43.95
C ALA A 699 6.70 36.95 45.30
N GLN A 700 6.94 35.81 45.95
CA GLN A 700 8.09 34.90 45.89
C GLN A 700 7.66 33.43 45.80
N ARG A 701 8.54 32.64 45.15
CA ARG A 701 8.64 31.19 45.37
C ARG A 701 9.13 30.94 46.79
N ASN A 702 8.78 29.77 47.33
CA ASN A 702 9.01 29.33 48.72
C ASN A 702 8.03 30.03 49.69
N THR A 703 7.42 29.34 50.67
CA THR A 703 7.72 27.99 51.20
C THR A 703 6.42 27.26 51.59
N VAL A 704 6.54 26.12 52.29
CA VAL A 704 5.47 25.26 52.83
C VAL A 704 4.79 24.33 51.81
N TYR A 705 5.46 23.19 51.57
CA TYR A 705 4.77 21.92 51.33
C TYR A 705 3.98 21.50 52.60
N ARG A 706 2.95 20.64 52.40
CA ARG A 706 1.97 20.15 53.40
C ARG A 706 0.87 21.17 53.75
N SER A 707 -0.41 20.79 53.85
CA SER A 707 -1.02 19.48 53.53
C SER A 707 -2.53 19.63 53.28
N LEU A 708 -3.02 19.03 52.19
CA LEU A 708 -4.35 18.43 52.08
C LEU A 708 -4.22 17.30 51.05
N ARG A 709 -4.65 16.08 51.39
CA ARG A 709 -4.54 14.91 50.51
C ARG A 709 -5.68 14.92 49.48
N ALA A 710 -5.39 14.47 48.26
CA ALA A 710 -6.41 14.15 47.28
C ALA A 710 -7.08 12.81 47.62
N GLU A 711 -8.39 12.71 47.44
CA GLU A 711 -9.07 11.43 47.35
C GLU A 711 -8.83 10.81 45.97
N VAL A 712 -8.55 9.52 45.94
CA VAL A 712 -8.17 8.77 44.73
C VAL A 712 -9.43 8.12 44.14
N PRO A 713 -9.66 8.18 42.81
CA PRO A 713 -10.73 7.42 42.19
C PRO A 713 -10.59 5.91 42.50
N GLN A 714 -11.61 5.30 43.10
CA GLN A 714 -11.54 3.91 43.54
C GLN A 714 -11.26 2.96 42.37
N LYS A 715 -10.08 2.33 42.40
CA LYS A 715 -9.69 1.25 41.49
C LYS A 715 -10.68 0.10 41.63
N LEU A 716 -11.22 -0.39 40.51
CA LEU A 716 -12.05 -1.59 40.52
C LEU A 716 -11.13 -2.81 40.69
N CYS A 717 -11.22 -3.46 41.85
CA CYS A 717 -10.65 -4.79 42.07
C CYS A 717 -11.67 -5.83 41.58
N LEU A 718 -11.20 -6.96 41.06
CA LEU A 718 -12.04 -8.07 40.61
C LEU A 718 -11.56 -9.36 41.29
N ASP A 719 -12.48 -10.10 41.91
CA ASP A 719 -12.12 -11.27 42.73
C ASP A 719 -11.71 -12.49 41.88
N THR A 720 -12.16 -12.54 40.62
CA THR A 720 -11.83 -13.56 39.62
C THR A 720 -11.69 -12.93 38.22
N SER A 721 -11.07 -13.64 37.28
CA SER A 721 -10.86 -13.17 35.91
C SER A 721 -12.19 -13.06 35.14
N PRO A 722 -12.50 -11.93 34.48
CA PRO A 722 -13.66 -11.83 33.59
C PRO A 722 -13.65 -12.77 32.38
N LEU A 723 -12.55 -13.45 32.06
CA LEU A 723 -12.57 -14.53 31.06
C LEU A 723 -13.26 -15.81 31.57
N GLU A 724 -13.42 -15.95 32.90
CA GLU A 724 -14.03 -17.10 33.58
C GLU A 724 -15.43 -16.79 34.13
N TRP A 725 -15.92 -15.55 34.00
CA TRP A 725 -17.22 -15.14 34.52
C TRP A 725 -18.36 -15.73 33.68
N THR A 726 -19.24 -16.49 34.31
CA THR A 726 -20.49 -16.93 33.68
C THR A 726 -21.47 -15.77 33.51
N VAL A 727 -22.51 -15.96 32.70
CA VAL A 727 -23.66 -15.02 32.61
C VAL A 727 -24.20 -14.66 34.01
N THR A 728 -24.24 -15.62 34.94
CA THR A 728 -24.69 -15.39 36.33
C THR A 728 -23.78 -14.41 37.08
N ASP A 729 -22.48 -14.46 36.83
CA ASP A 729 -21.49 -13.59 37.48
C ASP A 729 -21.51 -12.18 36.87
N VAL A 730 -21.67 -12.07 35.54
CA VAL A 730 -21.93 -10.79 34.86
C VAL A 730 -23.21 -10.14 35.35
N VAL A 731 -24.31 -10.89 35.43
CA VAL A 731 -25.60 -10.41 35.96
C VAL A 731 -25.46 -9.99 37.43
N ARG A 732 -24.65 -10.69 38.24
CA ARG A 732 -24.34 -10.29 39.62
C ARG A 732 -23.55 -8.99 39.67
N PHE A 733 -22.55 -8.81 38.79
CA PHE A 733 -21.78 -7.58 38.68
C PHE A 733 -22.64 -6.39 38.23
N ILE A 734 -23.43 -6.51 37.15
CA ILE A 734 -24.27 -5.41 36.67
C ILE A 734 -25.27 -4.96 37.76
N ARG A 735 -25.78 -5.90 38.58
CA ARG A 735 -26.67 -5.59 39.73
C ARG A 735 -26.02 -4.77 40.85
N THR A 736 -24.69 -4.67 40.95
CA THR A 736 -24.02 -3.78 41.93
C THR A 736 -23.70 -2.39 41.36
N THR A 737 -23.98 -2.16 40.07
CA THR A 737 -23.77 -0.87 39.38
C THR A 737 -25.05 -0.02 39.31
N ASP A 738 -24.92 1.25 38.90
CA ASP A 738 -26.10 2.09 38.62
C ASP A 738 -26.86 1.69 37.33
N CYS A 739 -26.39 0.63 36.66
CA CYS A 739 -27.03 -0.03 35.53
C CYS A 739 -27.80 -1.31 35.92
N ALA A 740 -28.00 -1.58 37.22
CA ALA A 740 -28.72 -2.75 37.73
C ALA A 740 -30.07 -3.08 37.03
N PRO A 741 -30.92 -2.11 36.60
CA PRO A 741 -32.14 -2.42 35.84
C PRO A 741 -31.89 -3.13 34.50
N LEU A 742 -30.70 -2.98 33.92
CA LEU A 742 -30.29 -3.60 32.66
C LEU A 742 -29.80 -5.04 32.86
N ALA A 743 -29.56 -5.49 34.10
CA ALA A 743 -29.03 -6.82 34.40
C ALA A 743 -29.94 -7.97 33.93
N ARG A 744 -31.21 -7.70 33.62
CA ARG A 744 -32.08 -8.68 32.96
C ARG A 744 -31.73 -8.86 31.48
N ILE A 745 -31.37 -7.81 30.75
CA ILE A 745 -30.94 -7.90 29.34
C ILE A 745 -29.68 -8.77 29.22
N PHE A 746 -28.73 -8.64 30.15
CA PHE A 746 -27.52 -9.49 30.18
C PHE A 746 -27.84 -10.98 30.40
N MET A 747 -28.95 -11.29 31.08
CA MET A 747 -29.42 -12.65 31.31
C MET A 747 -30.20 -13.18 30.11
N ASP A 748 -31.14 -12.37 29.59
CA ASP A 748 -32.01 -12.65 28.45
C ASP A 748 -31.25 -12.60 27.09
N GLN A 749 -29.96 -12.27 27.09
CA GLN A 749 -29.03 -12.25 25.94
C GLN A 749 -27.75 -13.08 26.20
N GLU A 750 -27.75 -13.92 27.25
CA GLU A 750 -26.67 -14.87 27.60
C GLU A 750 -25.24 -14.27 27.62
N ILE A 751 -25.11 -13.04 28.11
CA ILE A 751 -23.86 -12.29 28.04
C ILE A 751 -22.92 -12.72 29.17
N ASP A 752 -21.98 -13.59 28.84
CA ASP A 752 -20.87 -14.00 29.70
C ASP A 752 -19.77 -12.92 29.81
N GLY A 753 -18.73 -13.20 30.61
CA GLY A 753 -17.65 -12.25 30.83
C GLY A 753 -16.77 -11.97 29.62
N GLN A 754 -16.64 -12.92 28.68
CA GLN A 754 -15.88 -12.72 27.44
C GLN A 754 -16.64 -11.79 26.50
N ALA A 755 -17.95 -12.04 26.32
CA ALA A 755 -18.86 -11.15 25.61
C ALA A 755 -18.89 -9.74 26.25
N LEU A 756 -18.93 -9.65 27.58
CA LEU A 756 -18.89 -8.38 28.33
C LEU A 756 -17.65 -7.54 27.99
N LEU A 757 -16.48 -8.16 27.81
CA LEU A 757 -15.24 -7.47 27.41
C LEU A 757 -15.26 -7.00 25.95
N LEU A 758 -16.05 -7.62 25.08
CA LEU A 758 -16.18 -7.27 23.65
C LEU A 758 -17.24 -6.17 23.39
N LEU A 759 -18.21 -6.01 24.29
CA LEU A 759 -19.25 -4.98 24.20
C LEU A 759 -18.65 -3.56 24.09
N ASN A 760 -19.25 -2.76 23.19
CA ASN A 760 -18.85 -1.40 22.88
C ASN A 760 -20.10 -0.52 22.67
N LEU A 761 -19.95 0.80 22.57
CA LEU A 761 -21.13 1.70 22.56
C LEU A 761 -22.08 1.45 21.37
N PRO A 762 -21.61 1.26 20.12
CA PRO A 762 -22.47 0.80 19.03
C PRO A 762 -23.25 -0.49 19.35
N THR A 763 -22.59 -1.59 19.74
CA THR A 763 -23.31 -2.86 20.00
C THR A 763 -24.26 -2.77 21.19
N VAL A 764 -23.89 -2.06 22.25
CA VAL A 764 -24.77 -1.83 23.41
C VAL A 764 -25.97 -0.94 23.06
N GLN A 765 -25.88 -0.07 22.06
CA GLN A 765 -27.03 0.71 21.59
C GLN A 765 -27.92 -0.07 20.61
N GLU A 766 -27.32 -0.74 19.63
CA GLU A 766 -28.05 -1.33 18.51
C GLU A 766 -28.58 -2.74 18.82
N CYS A 767 -27.85 -3.56 19.59
CA CYS A 767 -28.28 -4.92 19.93
C CYS A 767 -29.17 -5.00 21.19
N MET A 768 -29.17 -3.97 22.04
CA MET A 768 -29.95 -3.94 23.30
C MET A 768 -31.10 -2.90 23.31
N ASP A 769 -31.35 -2.22 22.18
CA ASP A 769 -32.24 -1.04 22.04
C ASP A 769 -32.03 0.04 23.14
N LEU A 770 -30.79 0.20 23.60
CA LEU A 770 -30.48 1.15 24.67
C LEU A 770 -30.29 2.55 24.12
N LYS A 771 -31.16 3.45 24.59
CA LYS A 771 -31.01 4.89 24.41
C LYS A 771 -29.61 5.33 24.89
N LEU A 772 -29.00 6.25 24.14
CA LEU A 772 -27.61 6.70 24.29
C LEU A 772 -27.15 6.98 25.74
N GLY A 773 -28.02 7.52 26.60
CA GLY A 773 -27.71 7.77 28.01
C GLY A 773 -27.41 6.51 28.82
N PRO A 774 -28.39 5.61 29.02
CA PRO A 774 -28.17 4.27 29.59
C PRO A 774 -27.02 3.48 28.95
N ALA A 775 -26.90 3.49 27.61
CA ALA A 775 -25.83 2.79 26.92
C ALA A 775 -24.43 3.31 27.32
N ILE A 776 -24.23 4.63 27.39
CA ILE A 776 -22.95 5.23 27.83
C ILE A 776 -22.61 4.83 29.27
N LYS A 777 -23.60 4.78 30.18
CA LYS A 777 -23.35 4.35 31.57
C LYS A 777 -22.91 2.88 31.63
N LEU A 778 -23.60 2.02 30.90
CA LEU A 778 -23.30 0.60 30.85
C LEU A 778 -21.90 0.34 30.27
N CYS A 779 -21.57 0.97 29.14
CA CYS A 779 -20.22 0.94 28.56
C CYS A 779 -19.16 1.48 29.53
N HIS A 780 -19.46 2.48 30.36
CA HIS A 780 -18.50 2.98 31.35
C HIS A 780 -18.13 1.93 32.41
N HIS A 781 -19.09 1.13 32.89
CA HIS A 781 -18.78 0.02 33.80
C HIS A 781 -18.03 -1.12 33.10
N ILE A 782 -18.43 -1.44 31.86
CA ILE A 782 -17.76 -2.42 31.01
C ILE A 782 -16.27 -2.05 30.77
N GLU A 783 -15.97 -0.81 30.42
CA GLU A 783 -14.59 -0.33 30.27
C GLU A 783 -13.80 -0.33 31.59
N ARG A 784 -14.46 -0.14 32.74
CA ARG A 784 -13.81 -0.33 34.06
C ARG A 784 -13.47 -1.80 34.33
N VAL A 785 -14.31 -2.75 33.89
CA VAL A 785 -14.00 -4.19 33.97
C VAL A 785 -12.84 -4.55 33.05
N LYS A 786 -12.81 -4.07 31.79
CA LYS A 786 -11.67 -4.26 30.87
C LYS A 786 -10.37 -3.74 31.47
N LEU A 787 -10.36 -2.50 31.95
CA LEU A 787 -9.17 -1.88 32.55
C LEU A 787 -8.71 -2.63 33.80
N ALA A 788 -9.65 -3.14 34.61
CA ALA A 788 -9.35 -3.93 35.79
C ALA A 788 -8.77 -5.31 35.41
N PHE A 789 -9.36 -6.01 34.43
CA PHE A 789 -8.86 -7.27 33.87
C PHE A 789 -7.41 -7.14 33.38
N TYR A 790 -7.13 -6.16 32.50
CA TYR A 790 -5.78 -5.91 31.98
C TYR A 790 -4.75 -5.53 33.07
N GLN A 791 -5.19 -5.13 34.27
CA GLN A 791 -4.31 -4.77 35.38
C GLN A 791 -4.19 -5.84 36.47
N GLN A 792 -4.89 -6.97 36.35
CA GLN A 792 -4.93 -8.04 37.37
C GLN A 792 -4.67 -9.44 36.81
N PHE A 793 -5.00 -9.70 35.54
CA PHE A 793 -4.94 -11.05 34.95
C PHE A 793 -4.26 -11.14 33.57
N ALA A 794 -3.83 -10.00 33.00
CA ALA A 794 -3.09 -9.97 31.74
C ALA A 794 -1.60 -9.66 32.00
N THR A 795 -0.82 -10.72 32.23
CA THR A 795 0.65 -10.71 32.42
C THR A 795 1.28 -11.84 31.63
#